data_AF-A0AAP4EC09-F1
#
_entry.id   AF-A0AAP4EC09-F1
#
_cell.length_a   1.000
_cell.length_b   1.000
_cell.length_c   1.000
_cell.angle_alpha   90.00
_cell.angle_beta   90.00
_cell.angle_gamma   90.00
#
_symmetry.space_group_name_H-M   'P 1'
#
loop_
_entity.id
_entity.type
_entity.pdbx_description
1 polymer ?
#
loop_
_entity_poly.entity_id
_entity_poly.type
_entity_poly.pdbx_seq_one_letter_code
_entity_poly.pdbx_strand_id
1 'polypeptide(L)'
;MVMSAILVLPLTLGLFQAGPDRASAATPESTRFLQLYKQLKDPASGYFSKEGIPYHSVETLMSEAPDYGHLTTSEAYSYWMWLEVLYGHYTGDWGHLESAWDNMEKYIIPVNEGDGKEEQPTMSNYNPNSPATYAAEYSQPDQYPSRLSGQYGGGKDPLDSELKATYGNNQTYLMHWLLDVDNWYGFGNLLNPSHTAAYVNTFQRGEQESVWEAVPHPSQDNQKFGKPNEGFMSLFTKENNAPAQQWRYTNATDADARAVQAMYWAKELGYDNSVYLDKAKKMGDFLRYGMYDKYFQKTGSASNGSPIAGTGKDASLYLMAWYTAWGGGLGQSGNWAWRIGASHAHQGYQNVVAAYALSDQDGGLIPNSPTAGQDWATSLKRQLEFYTWLQSDEGAIAGGATNSWDGAYKAYPSGTSTFYGMAYTGAPVYNDPPSNNWFGMQAWPVERVAELYYILAKKGDTSSEQFKMAKQVTENWIAWSKSYVFANERPVTDAQGYYLDAQGKRILGGKNPKVATTVAKGEFWLPSNLEWSGKPETWSGFANHKGNTNLHVVTKNPGQDAGVLGSYVKALTFFAAGTKAEKGDYSELGKEAKDLSKALLDAAWGYNDGIGITTKEAREDYYRYFTKEVYIPSGWSGKTGQGNTIPGTDATPSDPSKGGNGTYSSYSDIRPNITKDPQWSYLKDKYTTSWNKQTKKWDKGAPEFTYHRFWSQVDMATAYAEYDRLINGSGPTEPTAPKAPANVKANAGDAQVTLTWSKATGADSYTVKRSTTSGGPYTTVATVTDSTYKDTGVVNETTYYYVASATNSLGTSPDSAEVSAKPTAAPIPATGDVIAQYRVGDTNPGDNQIRPLFRIVNKGKEAVDLKNVKLRYYYTVDGDKSQEFHCDYAQLGSSNVQGRFVKLDKAVTGADYYLEISFGAGAGSLAAGENTGDIQIRMNKTDWSNYNESDDFSYDPTKTSYTDWGKAPLYINDKRVWGLEP
;
A
#
# COMPACT_ATOMS: atom_id res chain seq x y z
N MET A 1 66.32 -1.21 -57.52
CA MET A 1 67.11 -1.32 -56.26
C MET A 1 66.14 -1.02 -55.13
N VAL A 2 65.59 -2.02 -54.43
CA VAL A 2 66.11 -2.60 -53.16
C VAL A 2 66.22 -1.48 -52.10
N MET A 3 65.51 -1.43 -50.97
CA MET A 3 65.12 -2.48 -50.01
C MET A 3 63.98 -1.95 -49.09
N SER A 4 63.05 -2.82 -48.69
CA SER A 4 62.13 -2.62 -47.54
C SER A 4 62.27 -3.80 -46.59
N ALA A 5 62.30 -3.54 -45.28
CA ALA A 5 62.21 -4.52 -44.19
C ALA A 5 61.12 -4.00 -43.23
N ILE A 6 59.92 -4.57 -43.20
CA ILE A 6 59.44 -5.73 -42.42
C ILE A 6 59.70 -5.60 -40.91
N LEU A 7 58.65 -5.18 -40.20
CA LEU A 7 58.46 -5.36 -38.75
C LEU A 7 57.25 -6.30 -38.57
N VAL A 8 57.44 -7.43 -37.89
CA VAL A 8 56.41 -8.45 -37.64
C VAL A 8 55.81 -8.23 -36.25
N LEU A 9 54.49 -8.03 -36.17
CA LEU A 9 53.70 -8.18 -34.95
C LEU A 9 52.90 -9.50 -35.03
N PRO A 10 52.91 -10.36 -34.00
CA PRO A 10 52.03 -11.52 -33.94
C PRO A 10 50.64 -11.12 -33.45
N LEU A 11 49.61 -11.39 -34.24
CA LEU A 11 48.22 -11.44 -33.78
C LEU A 11 48.02 -12.72 -32.97
N THR A 12 47.86 -12.60 -31.65
CA THR A 12 47.24 -13.63 -30.83
C THR A 12 45.73 -13.37 -30.79
N LEU A 13 44.96 -14.26 -31.42
CA LEU A 13 43.50 -14.32 -31.26
C LEU A 13 43.17 -14.66 -29.80
N GLY A 14 42.70 -13.66 -29.05
CA GLY A 14 41.92 -13.88 -27.84
C GLY A 14 40.47 -14.14 -28.22
N LEU A 15 39.99 -15.36 -28.00
CA LEU A 15 38.59 -15.75 -28.08
C LEU A 15 37.78 -14.97 -27.02
N PHE A 16 37.12 -13.88 -27.41
CA PHE A 16 35.94 -13.40 -26.70
C PHE A 16 34.75 -14.28 -27.12
N GLN A 17 34.47 -15.33 -26.36
CA GLN A 17 33.12 -15.91 -26.33
C GLN A 17 32.23 -14.97 -25.52
N ALA A 18 31.74 -13.90 -26.15
CA ALA A 18 30.46 -13.33 -25.75
C ALA A 18 29.40 -14.33 -26.22
N GLY A 19 28.94 -15.19 -25.32
CA GLY A 19 27.69 -15.91 -25.55
C GLY A 19 26.56 -14.89 -25.73
N PRO A 20 25.53 -15.18 -26.54
CA PRO A 20 24.34 -14.35 -26.52
C PRO A 20 23.73 -14.49 -25.13
N ASP A 21 23.73 -13.40 -24.35
CA ASP A 21 22.87 -13.30 -23.17
C ASP A 21 21.46 -13.62 -23.66
N ARG A 22 20.94 -14.77 -23.23
CA ARG A 22 19.54 -15.12 -23.48
C ARG A 22 18.73 -14.07 -22.76
N ALA A 23 18.15 -13.12 -23.50
CA ALA A 23 17.12 -12.22 -23.00
C ALA A 23 16.13 -13.06 -22.16
N SER A 24 16.11 -12.85 -20.85
CA SER A 24 15.11 -13.51 -20.00
C SER A 24 13.74 -12.91 -20.35
N ALA A 25 12.68 -13.71 -20.21
CA ALA A 25 11.35 -13.16 -20.38
C ALA A 25 11.03 -12.24 -19.19
N ALA A 26 10.46 -11.06 -19.44
CA ALA A 26 10.06 -10.12 -18.40
C ALA A 26 9.18 -10.80 -17.34
N THR A 27 9.43 -10.51 -16.07
CA THR A 27 8.62 -11.04 -14.96
C THR A 27 7.31 -10.28 -14.86
N PRO A 28 6.30 -10.84 -14.17
CA PRO A 28 5.10 -10.07 -13.83
C PRO A 28 5.42 -8.78 -13.09
N GLU A 29 6.38 -8.81 -12.16
CA GLU A 29 6.74 -7.65 -11.35
C GLU A 29 7.42 -6.53 -12.16
N SER A 30 8.35 -6.85 -13.06
CA SER A 30 8.95 -5.81 -13.93
C SER A 30 7.93 -5.20 -14.89
N THR A 31 6.99 -6.02 -15.39
CA THR A 31 5.88 -5.56 -16.23
C THR A 31 4.96 -4.60 -15.46
N ARG A 32 4.62 -4.95 -14.22
CA ARG A 32 3.76 -4.12 -13.34
C ARG A 32 4.41 -2.80 -12.98
N PHE A 33 5.70 -2.79 -12.68
CA PHE A 33 6.47 -1.55 -12.47
C PHE A 33 6.36 -0.61 -13.68
N LEU A 34 6.63 -1.11 -14.89
CA LEU A 34 6.62 -0.29 -16.09
C LEU A 34 5.21 0.15 -16.50
N GLN A 35 4.19 -0.64 -16.18
CA GLN A 35 2.80 -0.21 -16.31
C GLN A 35 2.46 0.94 -15.36
N LEU A 36 2.82 0.85 -14.08
CA LEU A 36 2.59 1.93 -13.12
C LEU A 36 3.38 3.19 -13.48
N TYR A 37 4.63 3.02 -13.95
CA TYR A 37 5.42 4.12 -14.49
C TYR A 37 4.66 4.81 -15.64
N LYS A 38 4.18 4.05 -16.62
CA LYS A 38 3.40 4.60 -17.72
C LYS A 38 2.14 5.33 -17.24
N GLN A 39 1.42 4.79 -16.26
CA GLN A 39 0.23 5.43 -15.67
C GLN A 39 0.58 6.74 -14.98
N LEU A 40 1.67 6.78 -14.21
CA LEU A 40 2.19 7.97 -13.54
C LEU A 40 2.62 9.06 -14.53
N LYS A 41 3.27 8.67 -15.63
CA LYS A 41 3.80 9.60 -16.64
C LYS A 41 2.78 9.99 -17.71
N ASP A 42 1.63 9.34 -17.79
CA ASP A 42 0.58 9.69 -18.74
C ASP A 42 -0.02 11.06 -18.37
N PRO A 43 0.08 12.08 -19.23
CA PRO A 43 -0.53 13.38 -18.97
C PRO A 43 -2.05 13.31 -18.72
N ALA A 44 -2.73 12.28 -19.23
CA ALA A 44 -4.16 12.07 -18.99
C ALA A 44 -4.47 11.65 -17.53
N SER A 45 -3.51 11.09 -16.81
CA SER A 45 -3.64 10.71 -15.40
C SER A 45 -3.56 11.89 -14.45
N GLY A 46 -2.99 13.04 -14.88
CA GLY A 46 -3.01 14.28 -14.11
C GLY A 46 -2.02 14.39 -12.95
N TYR A 47 -1.03 13.49 -12.82
CA TYR A 47 -0.02 13.56 -11.75
C TYR A 47 0.94 14.75 -11.85
N PHE A 48 1.12 15.30 -13.05
CA PHE A 48 2.04 16.40 -13.31
C PHE A 48 1.30 17.63 -13.82
N SER A 49 1.77 18.80 -13.39
CA SER A 49 1.33 20.09 -13.93
C SER A 49 1.80 20.30 -15.37
N LYS A 50 1.31 21.35 -16.01
CA LYS A 50 1.77 21.78 -17.35
C LYS A 50 3.25 22.15 -17.38
N GLU A 51 3.84 22.48 -16.24
CA GLU A 51 5.26 22.82 -16.09
C GLU A 51 6.13 21.58 -15.81
N GLY A 52 5.52 20.38 -15.82
CA GLY A 52 6.20 19.10 -15.56
C GLY A 52 6.52 18.90 -14.08
N ILE A 53 5.83 19.59 -13.18
CA ILE A 53 6.01 19.48 -11.73
C ILE A 53 5.03 18.43 -11.20
N PRO A 54 5.48 17.40 -10.45
CA PRO A 54 4.54 16.45 -9.85
C PRO A 54 3.69 17.16 -8.82
N TYR A 55 2.38 16.94 -8.82
CA TYR A 55 1.51 17.33 -7.71
C TYR A 55 1.67 16.36 -6.52
N HIS A 56 1.19 16.75 -5.35
CA HIS A 56 1.09 15.83 -4.22
C HIS A 56 0.06 14.73 -4.50
N SER A 57 -1.07 15.08 -5.13
CA SER A 57 -2.07 14.13 -5.65
C SER A 57 -2.77 14.65 -6.91
N VAL A 58 -3.36 13.73 -7.67
CA VAL A 58 -4.24 14.05 -8.82
C VAL A 58 -5.48 14.82 -8.35
N GLU A 59 -6.07 14.42 -7.23
CA GLU A 59 -7.24 15.09 -6.67
C GLU A 59 -6.83 16.38 -5.95
N THR A 60 -7.68 17.40 -6.01
CA THR A 60 -7.41 18.73 -5.44
C THR A 60 -7.91 18.90 -4.00
N LEU A 61 -9.10 18.38 -3.67
CA LEU A 61 -9.66 18.44 -2.31
C LEU A 61 -9.03 17.37 -1.41
N MET A 62 -7.94 17.74 -0.77
CA MET A 62 -7.22 16.90 0.18
C MET A 62 -6.40 17.75 1.15
N SER A 63 -6.28 17.29 2.41
CA SER A 63 -5.42 17.91 3.42
C SER A 63 -4.89 16.85 4.39
N GLU A 64 -3.57 16.85 4.63
CA GLU A 64 -2.89 15.88 5.51
C GLU A 64 -1.51 16.34 5.99
N ALA A 65 -0.76 17.05 5.13
CA ALA A 65 0.45 17.79 5.47
C ALA A 65 0.58 19.01 4.53
N PRO A 66 0.63 18.84 3.19
CA PRO A 66 0.07 19.85 2.31
C PRO A 66 -1.45 19.91 2.54
N ASP A 67 -2.01 21.09 2.32
CA ASP A 67 -3.41 21.38 2.60
C ASP A 67 -4.25 21.55 1.33
N TYR A 68 -3.68 21.30 0.15
CA TYR A 68 -4.38 21.24 -1.13
C TYR A 68 -3.60 20.30 -2.06
N GLY A 69 -4.29 19.44 -2.82
CA GLY A 69 -3.65 18.31 -3.51
C GLY A 69 -2.73 18.72 -4.67
N HIS A 70 -2.97 19.88 -5.29
CA HIS A 70 -2.10 20.44 -6.32
C HIS A 70 -0.99 21.37 -5.77
N LEU A 71 -0.80 21.41 -4.46
CA LEU A 71 0.52 21.74 -3.95
C LEU A 71 1.47 20.58 -4.28
N THR A 72 2.76 20.82 -4.17
CA THR A 72 3.74 19.74 -4.17
C THR A 72 4.74 19.94 -3.05
N THR A 73 5.49 18.89 -2.79
CA THR A 73 6.45 18.84 -1.70
C THR A 73 7.82 18.42 -2.20
N SER A 74 8.86 18.77 -1.44
CA SER A 74 10.19 18.19 -1.65
C SER A 74 10.16 16.66 -1.57
N GLU A 75 9.26 16.10 -0.76
CA GLU A 75 8.96 14.67 -0.71
C GLU A 75 8.55 14.15 -2.09
N ALA A 76 7.54 14.72 -2.74
CA ALA A 76 7.08 14.29 -4.06
C ALA A 76 8.22 14.33 -5.09
N TYR A 77 9.05 15.38 -5.08
CA TYR A 77 10.25 15.45 -5.91
C TYR A 77 11.26 14.33 -5.62
N SER A 78 11.53 14.05 -4.35
CA SER A 78 12.46 12.97 -3.96
C SER A 78 11.96 11.58 -4.38
N TYR A 79 10.64 11.34 -4.33
CA TYR A 79 10.02 10.13 -4.88
C TYR A 79 10.11 10.11 -6.40
N TRP A 80 9.93 11.25 -7.08
CA TRP A 80 10.08 11.32 -8.51
C TRP A 80 11.50 10.89 -8.93
N MET A 81 12.54 11.33 -8.20
CA MET A 81 13.91 10.85 -8.47
C MET A 81 13.99 9.33 -8.37
N TRP A 82 13.45 8.74 -7.31
CA TRP A 82 13.50 7.30 -7.10
C TRP A 82 12.79 6.51 -8.21
N LEU A 83 11.64 7.00 -8.68
CA LEU A 83 10.92 6.43 -9.82
C LEU A 83 11.80 6.39 -11.08
N GLU A 84 12.42 7.52 -11.42
CA GLU A 84 13.23 7.64 -12.63
C GLU A 84 14.54 6.84 -12.53
N VAL A 85 15.08 6.66 -11.32
CA VAL A 85 16.26 5.79 -11.10
C VAL A 85 15.97 4.35 -11.48
N LEU A 86 14.85 3.79 -11.00
CA LEU A 86 14.50 2.41 -11.34
C LEU A 86 14.08 2.30 -12.80
N TYR A 87 13.42 3.31 -13.37
CA TYR A 87 13.10 3.32 -14.80
C TYR A 87 14.37 3.33 -15.65
N GLY A 88 15.34 4.21 -15.34
CA GLY A 88 16.63 4.27 -16.00
C GLY A 88 17.41 2.96 -15.87
N HIS A 89 17.34 2.29 -14.72
CA HIS A 89 17.93 0.95 -14.57
C HIS A 89 17.32 -0.08 -15.53
N TYR A 90 15.99 -0.13 -15.63
CA TYR A 90 15.29 -1.13 -16.46
C TYR A 90 15.38 -0.85 -17.96
N THR A 91 15.49 0.42 -18.36
CA THR A 91 15.46 0.84 -19.77
C THR A 91 16.82 1.23 -20.34
N GLY A 92 17.78 1.57 -19.48
CA GLY A 92 19.03 2.21 -19.84
C GLY A 92 18.91 3.71 -20.15
N ASP A 93 17.71 4.29 -20.06
CA ASP A 93 17.46 5.72 -20.31
C ASP A 93 17.48 6.54 -19.02
N TRP A 94 18.64 7.13 -18.74
CA TRP A 94 18.85 8.02 -17.59
C TRP A 94 18.43 9.48 -17.86
N GLY A 95 18.05 9.84 -19.09
CA GLY A 95 17.68 11.21 -19.44
C GLY A 95 16.45 11.72 -18.68
N HIS A 96 15.56 10.82 -18.27
CA HIS A 96 14.41 11.16 -17.43
C HIS A 96 14.80 11.52 -15.99
N LEU A 97 15.81 10.85 -15.42
CA LEU A 97 16.36 11.20 -14.10
C LEU A 97 16.99 12.59 -14.13
N GLU A 98 17.79 12.87 -15.16
CA GLU A 98 18.42 14.17 -15.39
C GLU A 98 17.38 15.29 -15.52
N SER A 99 16.34 15.07 -16.34
CA SER A 99 15.24 16.03 -16.52
C SER A 99 14.44 16.29 -15.24
N ALA A 100 14.28 15.25 -14.42
CA ALA A 100 13.58 15.37 -13.16
C ALA A 100 14.41 16.18 -12.15
N TRP A 101 15.74 15.98 -12.10
CA TRP A 101 16.64 16.78 -11.29
C TRP A 101 16.66 18.25 -11.74
N ASP A 102 16.71 18.51 -13.05
CA ASP A 102 16.68 19.86 -13.59
C ASP A 102 15.35 20.57 -13.25
N ASN A 103 14.22 19.85 -13.26
CA ASN A 103 12.94 20.40 -12.84
C ASN A 103 12.94 20.75 -11.34
N MET A 104 13.45 19.85 -10.50
CA MET A 104 13.61 20.07 -9.05
C MET A 104 14.45 21.33 -8.78
N GLU A 105 15.61 21.42 -9.43
CA GLU A 105 16.52 22.56 -9.28
C GLU A 105 15.89 23.87 -9.75
N LYS A 106 15.10 23.83 -10.83
CA LYS A 106 14.42 25.02 -11.37
C LYS A 106 13.30 25.56 -10.50
N TYR A 107 12.49 24.69 -9.89
CA TYR A 107 11.22 25.10 -9.30
C TYR A 107 11.16 25.00 -7.77
N ILE A 108 11.93 24.09 -7.15
CA ILE A 108 11.80 23.85 -5.70
C ILE A 108 13.09 24.07 -4.91
N ILE A 109 14.27 24.06 -5.54
CA ILE A 109 15.50 24.55 -4.90
C ILE A 109 15.61 26.05 -5.19
N PRO A 110 15.63 26.95 -4.18
CA PRO A 110 15.71 28.38 -4.40
C PRO A 110 17.16 28.82 -4.70
N VAL A 111 17.85 28.09 -5.58
CA VAL A 111 19.19 28.36 -6.09
C VAL A 111 19.12 28.19 -7.59
N ASN A 112 19.28 29.28 -8.32
CA ASN A 112 19.02 29.26 -9.75
C ASN A 112 20.32 29.37 -10.55
N GLU A 113 21.05 28.25 -10.64
CA GLU A 113 22.25 28.15 -11.48
C GLU A 113 21.92 28.12 -12.99
N GLY A 114 20.65 27.93 -13.37
CA GLY A 114 20.21 27.73 -14.75
C GLY A 114 19.60 28.95 -15.47
N ASP A 115 18.89 29.84 -14.77
CA ASP A 115 18.28 31.06 -15.37
C ASP A 115 18.90 32.38 -14.88
N GLY A 116 19.78 32.32 -13.86
CA GLY A 116 20.56 33.45 -13.36
C GLY A 116 19.82 34.40 -12.43
N LYS A 117 18.59 34.12 -11.98
CA LYS A 117 17.87 34.96 -11.01
C LYS A 117 18.19 34.55 -9.57
N GLU A 118 18.56 35.54 -8.76
CA GLU A 118 18.90 35.30 -7.35
C GLU A 118 17.63 35.17 -6.47
N GLU A 119 17.40 33.99 -5.90
CA GLU A 119 16.24 33.70 -5.03
C GLU A 119 16.58 33.71 -3.52
N GLN A 120 17.85 34.00 -3.21
CA GLN A 120 18.39 34.18 -1.85
C GLN A 120 19.25 35.47 -1.74
N PRO A 121 18.72 36.66 -2.13
CA PRO A 121 19.48 37.86 -2.50
C PRO A 121 20.38 38.49 -1.42
N THR A 122 20.25 38.04 -0.18
CA THR A 122 20.91 38.66 0.98
C THR A 122 21.64 37.65 1.86
N MET A 123 21.73 36.39 1.41
CA MET A 123 22.39 35.29 2.13
C MET A 123 23.88 35.57 2.40
N SER A 124 24.51 36.41 1.57
CA SER A 124 25.88 36.89 1.75
C SER A 124 26.08 37.72 3.05
N ASN A 125 25.02 38.32 3.59
CA ASN A 125 25.03 39.08 4.85
C ASN A 125 24.87 38.19 6.10
N TYR A 126 24.81 36.86 5.94
CA TYR A 126 24.71 35.93 7.06
C TYR A 126 25.92 36.01 7.99
N ASN A 127 25.64 36.01 9.30
CA ASN A 127 26.68 36.03 10.33
C ASN A 127 26.74 34.67 11.06
N PRO A 128 27.75 33.82 10.78
CA PRO A 128 27.87 32.51 11.42
C PRO A 128 28.18 32.57 12.93
N ASN A 129 28.58 33.72 13.47
CA ASN A 129 28.76 33.90 14.92
C ASN A 129 27.45 34.30 15.64
N SER A 130 26.39 34.60 14.90
CA SER A 130 25.05 34.86 15.43
C SER A 130 24.01 34.41 14.39
N PRO A 131 23.85 33.10 14.18
CA PRO A 131 23.09 32.55 13.05
C PRO A 131 21.63 33.00 12.99
N ALA A 132 20.98 33.18 14.14
CA ALA A 132 19.59 33.64 14.25
C ALA A 132 19.33 34.27 15.62
N THR A 133 18.19 34.96 15.75
CA THR A 133 17.71 35.49 17.04
C THR A 133 16.72 34.51 17.67
N TYR A 134 16.94 34.16 18.93
CA TYR A 134 16.05 33.25 19.66
C TYR A 134 14.62 33.80 19.81
N ALA A 135 13.66 32.95 19.48
CA ALA A 135 12.27 32.98 19.92
C ALA A 135 11.86 31.60 20.43
N ALA A 136 11.05 31.57 21.49
CA ALA A 136 10.49 30.35 22.04
C ALA A 136 9.43 29.76 21.09
N GLU A 137 9.34 28.43 21.03
CA GLU A 137 8.12 27.79 20.57
C GLU A 137 7.08 27.75 21.70
N TYR A 138 5.82 27.52 21.33
CA TYR A 138 4.73 27.36 22.27
C TYR A 138 3.90 26.13 21.92
N SER A 139 3.20 25.60 22.91
CA SER A 139 2.35 24.42 22.75
C SER A 139 1.08 24.69 21.94
N GLN A 140 0.62 25.95 21.84
CA GLN A 140 -0.63 26.31 21.19
C GLN A 140 -0.42 27.44 20.16
N PRO A 141 -1.09 27.40 19.00
CA PRO A 141 -1.04 28.49 18.01
C PRO A 141 -1.47 29.85 18.59
N ASP A 142 -2.39 29.82 19.56
CA ASP A 142 -2.92 30.96 20.30
C ASP A 142 -1.87 31.83 20.98
N GLN A 143 -0.73 31.24 21.35
CA GLN A 143 0.35 31.93 22.07
C GLN A 143 1.30 32.68 21.12
N TYR A 144 1.10 32.56 19.81
CA TYR A 144 1.84 33.30 18.79
C TYR A 144 1.16 34.64 18.47
N PRO A 145 1.91 35.67 18.03
CA PRO A 145 3.33 35.65 17.64
C PRO A 145 4.32 35.54 18.81
N SER A 146 5.37 34.73 18.62
CA SER A 146 6.44 34.56 19.59
C SER A 146 7.44 35.71 19.56
N ARG A 147 7.92 36.15 20.73
CA ARG A 147 8.83 37.29 20.81
C ARG A 147 10.25 36.88 20.41
N LEU A 148 10.83 37.59 19.44
CA LEU A 148 12.27 37.58 19.17
C LEU A 148 13.00 38.27 20.33
N SER A 149 13.33 37.49 21.36
CA SER A 149 13.84 38.01 22.63
C SER A 149 15.35 38.03 22.69
N GLY A 150 16.02 37.15 21.93
CA GLY A 150 17.45 36.91 22.09
C GLY A 150 17.84 36.44 23.50
N GLN A 151 16.88 35.89 24.26
CA GLN A 151 17.09 35.46 25.64
C GLN A 151 18.28 34.50 25.77
N TYR A 152 18.42 33.60 24.80
CA TYR A 152 19.59 32.75 24.64
C TYR A 152 20.40 33.26 23.44
N GLY A 153 21.70 33.49 23.64
CA GLY A 153 22.61 33.79 22.53
C GLY A 153 22.73 32.58 21.62
N GLY A 154 22.60 32.79 20.31
CA GLY A 154 22.83 31.74 19.32
C GLY A 154 24.27 31.21 19.42
N GLY A 155 24.46 29.91 19.25
CA GLY A 155 25.79 29.33 19.09
C GLY A 155 26.43 29.68 17.76
N LYS A 156 27.62 29.15 17.50
CA LYS A 156 28.34 29.36 16.25
C LYS A 156 27.95 28.31 15.21
N ASP A 157 27.75 28.75 13.97
CA ASP A 157 27.65 27.88 12.80
C ASP A 157 29.06 27.51 12.31
N PRO A 158 29.49 26.24 12.42
CA PRO A 158 30.80 25.80 11.96
C PRO A 158 30.86 25.44 10.48
N LEU A 159 29.73 25.44 9.74
CA LEU A 159 29.65 24.97 8.36
C LEU A 159 29.82 26.09 7.33
N ASP A 160 29.35 27.30 7.62
CA ASP A 160 29.29 28.39 6.62
C ASP A 160 30.62 28.69 5.92
N SER A 161 31.73 28.80 6.68
CA SER A 161 33.05 29.05 6.08
C SER A 161 33.52 27.88 5.20
N GLU A 162 33.17 26.65 5.58
CA GLU A 162 33.52 25.44 4.86
C GLU A 162 32.74 25.38 3.53
N LEU A 163 31.42 25.59 3.58
CA LEU A 163 30.55 25.59 2.40
C LEU A 163 30.92 26.72 1.42
N LYS A 164 31.23 27.92 1.93
CA LYS A 164 31.73 29.04 1.10
C LYS A 164 33.04 28.71 0.41
N ALA A 165 33.97 28.07 1.11
CA ALA A 165 35.25 27.69 0.52
C ALA A 165 35.07 26.63 -0.59
N THR A 166 34.12 25.69 -0.41
CA THR A 166 33.87 24.60 -1.35
C THR A 166 33.08 25.04 -2.59
N TYR A 167 32.05 25.87 -2.41
CA TYR A 167 31.09 26.22 -3.46
C TYR A 167 31.15 27.68 -3.93
N GLY A 168 32.02 28.49 -3.33
CA GLY A 168 32.18 29.92 -3.64
C GLY A 168 31.06 30.82 -3.11
N ASN A 169 30.02 30.26 -2.49
CA ASN A 169 28.89 30.97 -1.90
C ASN A 169 28.26 30.15 -0.78
N ASN A 170 27.29 30.74 -0.08
CA ASN A 170 26.50 30.06 0.96
C ASN A 170 25.00 30.03 0.64
N GLN A 171 24.59 30.09 -0.63
CA GLN A 171 23.19 29.89 -1.00
C GLN A 171 22.83 28.42 -0.75
N THR A 172 21.75 28.19 -0.01
CA THR A 172 21.38 26.84 0.44
C THR A 172 20.90 26.00 -0.73
N TYR A 173 21.65 24.95 -1.09
CA TYR A 173 21.26 24.01 -2.14
C TYR A 173 20.42 22.86 -1.56
N LEU A 174 19.22 23.19 -1.06
CA LEU A 174 18.23 22.25 -0.54
C LEU A 174 16.86 22.62 -1.08
N MET A 175 15.99 21.63 -1.22
CA MET A 175 14.61 21.89 -1.63
C MET A 175 13.87 22.67 -0.55
N HIS A 176 13.09 23.67 -0.95
CA HIS A 176 12.01 24.14 -0.11
C HIS A 176 10.96 23.03 0.03
N TRP A 177 10.35 22.87 1.21
CA TRP A 177 9.48 21.73 1.46
C TRP A 177 8.13 21.79 0.75
N LEU A 178 7.59 22.99 0.44
CA LEU A 178 6.24 23.17 -0.10
C LEU A 178 6.20 24.20 -1.22
N LEU A 179 5.49 23.85 -2.29
CA LEU A 179 5.37 24.68 -3.48
C LEU A 179 3.90 24.70 -3.94
N ASP A 180 3.37 25.89 -4.20
CA ASP A 180 2.06 26.10 -4.80
C ASP A 180 2.19 26.09 -6.31
N VAL A 181 2.02 24.91 -6.90
CA VAL A 181 2.31 24.64 -8.31
C VAL A 181 1.42 25.43 -9.26
N ASP A 182 0.13 25.52 -8.93
CA ASP A 182 -0.88 26.18 -9.77
C ASP A 182 -1.10 27.64 -9.38
N ASN A 183 -0.32 28.17 -8.43
CA ASN A 183 -0.55 29.47 -7.80
C ASN A 183 -1.99 29.59 -7.26
N TRP A 184 -2.51 28.51 -6.69
CA TRP A 184 -3.88 28.41 -6.18
C TRP A 184 -4.14 29.35 -5.00
N TYR A 185 -3.11 29.61 -4.19
CA TYR A 185 -3.16 30.63 -3.15
C TYR A 185 -3.17 32.04 -3.72
N GLY A 186 -2.62 32.28 -4.92
CA GLY A 186 -2.62 33.58 -5.58
C GLY A 186 -1.51 34.52 -5.14
N PHE A 187 -0.49 34.03 -4.43
CA PHE A 187 0.64 34.85 -4.01
C PHE A 187 1.57 35.24 -5.18
N GLY A 188 1.74 34.33 -6.13
CA GLY A 188 2.75 34.40 -7.19
C GLY A 188 4.18 34.21 -6.67
N ASN A 189 5.12 33.99 -7.59
CA ASN A 189 6.54 33.89 -7.29
C ASN A 189 7.21 35.28 -7.46
N LEU A 190 7.61 35.92 -6.37
CA LEU A 190 8.13 37.29 -6.38
C LEU A 190 9.51 37.40 -7.04
N LEU A 191 10.42 36.50 -6.66
CA LEU A 191 11.82 36.53 -7.12
C LEU A 191 11.97 35.87 -8.49
N ASN A 192 11.03 35.00 -8.88
CA ASN A 192 10.96 34.48 -10.25
C ASN A 192 9.53 34.54 -10.86
N PRO A 193 9.04 35.73 -11.26
CA PRO A 193 7.65 35.91 -11.72
C PRO A 193 7.27 35.20 -13.02
N SER A 194 8.22 34.57 -13.71
CA SER A 194 7.95 33.75 -14.89
C SER A 194 7.50 32.33 -14.55
N HIS A 195 7.68 31.89 -13.30
CA HIS A 195 7.18 30.59 -12.83
C HIS A 195 5.76 30.72 -12.30
N THR A 196 4.87 29.80 -12.69
CA THR A 196 3.56 29.69 -12.03
C THR A 196 3.74 29.19 -10.61
N ALA A 197 4.59 28.16 -10.46
CA ALA A 197 4.91 27.59 -9.17
C ALA A 197 5.53 28.62 -8.21
N ALA A 198 4.91 28.76 -7.03
CA ALA A 198 5.26 29.75 -6.02
C ALA A 198 5.67 29.09 -4.71
N TYR A 199 6.79 29.54 -4.13
CA TYR A 199 7.23 29.10 -2.82
C TYR A 199 6.27 29.57 -1.73
N VAL A 200 5.72 28.64 -0.96
CA VAL A 200 4.75 28.92 0.11
C VAL A 200 5.11 28.16 1.38
N ASN A 201 4.69 28.71 2.51
CA ASN A 201 4.81 28.07 3.81
C ASN A 201 3.45 28.02 4.52
N THR A 202 3.34 27.10 5.48
CA THR A 202 2.16 26.93 6.34
C THR A 202 2.57 26.86 7.81
N PHE A 203 3.11 25.73 8.27
CA PHE A 203 3.45 25.45 9.67
C PHE A 203 4.51 26.42 10.22
N GLN A 204 4.18 27.12 11.31
CA GLN A 204 5.06 28.06 12.02
C GLN A 204 4.76 28.19 13.53
N ARG A 205 3.69 27.55 14.05
CA ARG A 205 3.12 27.86 15.38
C ARG A 205 3.04 26.67 16.33
N GLY A 206 4.08 25.85 16.32
CA GLY A 206 4.34 24.86 17.37
C GLY A 206 3.51 23.58 17.24
N GLU A 207 3.57 22.76 18.28
CA GLU A 207 3.19 21.33 18.21
C GLU A 207 1.70 21.05 18.03
N GLN A 208 0.81 21.99 18.37
CA GLN A 208 -0.63 21.84 18.16
C GLN A 208 -1.13 22.51 16.88
N GLU A 209 -0.26 23.18 16.10
CA GLU A 209 -0.67 23.65 14.78
C GLU A 209 -0.77 22.46 13.82
N SER A 210 -1.97 21.88 13.72
CA SER A 210 -2.24 20.89 12.68
C SER A 210 -2.33 21.54 11.31
N VAL A 211 -2.37 20.72 10.25
CA VAL A 211 -2.54 21.17 8.86
C VAL A 211 -3.81 22.03 8.68
N TRP A 212 -4.82 21.80 9.52
CA TRP A 212 -6.11 22.49 9.50
C TRP A 212 -6.03 23.92 10.06
N GLU A 213 -5.06 24.18 10.92
CA GLU A 213 -4.96 25.41 11.71
C GLU A 213 -3.95 26.41 11.13
N ALA A 214 -3.08 25.96 10.23
CA ALA A 214 -2.06 26.78 9.61
C ALA A 214 -2.64 27.84 8.66
N VAL A 215 -1.96 29.00 8.60
CA VAL A 215 -2.27 30.10 7.69
C VAL A 215 -1.25 30.11 6.54
N PRO A 216 -1.63 29.76 5.30
CA PRO A 216 -0.72 29.75 4.16
C PRO A 216 -0.21 31.15 3.85
N HIS A 217 1.07 31.26 3.54
CA HIS A 217 1.74 32.54 3.31
C HIS A 217 2.92 32.39 2.34
N PRO A 218 3.30 33.44 1.59
CA PRO A 218 4.41 33.36 0.66
C PRO A 218 5.73 33.24 1.41
N SER A 219 6.62 32.41 0.88
CA SER A 219 8.01 32.32 1.35
C SER A 219 8.76 33.63 1.10
N GLN A 220 8.39 34.36 0.05
CA GLN A 220 8.94 35.66 -0.35
C GLN A 220 7.95 36.79 0.00
N ASP A 221 7.94 37.23 1.25
CA ASP A 221 6.96 38.19 1.80
C ASP A 221 7.43 39.64 1.61
N ASN A 222 6.94 40.27 0.54
CA ASN A 222 7.09 41.71 0.29
C ASN A 222 5.96 42.56 0.89
N GLN A 223 5.15 41.99 1.78
CA GLN A 223 4.03 42.65 2.47
C GLN A 223 2.90 43.13 1.56
N LYS A 224 2.84 42.64 0.31
CA LYS A 224 1.69 42.85 -0.59
C LYS A 224 0.41 42.20 -0.04
N PHE A 225 0.59 41.07 0.62
CA PHE A 225 -0.47 40.29 1.27
C PHE A 225 -0.24 40.31 2.79
N GLY A 226 -1.16 39.72 3.55
CA GLY A 226 -1.15 39.77 5.01
C GLY A 226 -1.59 41.13 5.55
N LYS A 227 -1.13 41.47 6.75
CA LYS A 227 -1.43 42.73 7.42
C LYS A 227 -0.65 43.88 6.78
N PRO A 228 -1.28 45.04 6.50
CA PRO A 228 -0.58 46.18 5.91
C PRO A 228 0.70 46.55 6.65
N ASN A 229 1.80 46.72 5.91
CA ASN A 229 3.16 47.03 6.40
C ASN A 229 3.84 45.97 7.28
N GLU A 230 3.22 44.80 7.48
CA GLU A 230 3.78 43.73 8.33
C GLU A 230 3.80 42.37 7.61
N GLY A 231 3.04 42.21 6.53
CA GLY A 231 2.92 40.93 5.84
C GLY A 231 2.22 39.90 6.72
N PHE A 232 2.67 38.66 6.64
CA PHE A 232 2.22 37.60 7.54
C PHE A 232 3.09 37.46 8.80
N MET A 233 4.24 38.15 8.85
CA MET A 233 5.27 37.91 9.86
C MET A 233 4.76 38.09 11.29
N SER A 234 3.90 39.09 11.52
CA SER A 234 3.33 39.39 12.83
C SER A 234 2.27 38.39 13.33
N LEU A 235 1.96 37.34 12.55
CA LEU A 235 1.27 36.15 13.06
C LEU A 235 2.22 35.21 13.79
N PHE A 236 3.51 35.20 13.43
CA PHE A 236 4.48 34.19 13.84
C PHE A 236 5.51 34.74 14.83
N THR A 237 6.05 35.92 14.55
CA THR A 237 7.07 36.56 15.39
C THR A 237 6.70 37.99 15.74
N LYS A 238 7.15 38.42 16.92
CA LYS A 238 6.98 39.78 17.41
C LYS A 238 8.35 40.38 17.71
N GLU A 239 8.59 41.54 17.12
CA GLU A 239 9.76 42.37 17.32
C GLU A 239 9.34 43.78 17.78
N ASN A 240 10.31 44.65 18.08
CA ASN A 240 10.00 46.02 18.55
C ASN A 240 9.52 46.93 17.42
N ASN A 241 9.94 46.67 16.18
CA ASN A 241 9.60 47.45 15.00
C ASN A 241 8.57 46.70 14.15
N ALA A 242 8.05 47.35 13.10
CA ALA A 242 7.33 46.60 12.06
C ALA A 242 8.32 45.64 11.37
N PRO A 243 7.92 44.38 11.09
CA PRO A 243 8.76 43.45 10.37
C PRO A 243 9.21 44.01 9.03
N ALA A 244 10.43 43.71 8.61
CA ALA A 244 10.89 44.04 7.27
C ALA A 244 10.31 43.07 6.23
N GLN A 245 10.28 43.51 4.97
CA GLN A 245 10.09 42.61 3.83
C GLN A 245 11.21 41.57 3.84
N GLN A 246 10.88 40.31 3.65
CA GLN A 246 11.83 39.22 3.83
C GLN A 246 11.44 37.96 3.07
N TRP A 247 12.42 37.10 2.85
CA TRP A 247 12.25 35.77 2.30
C TRP A 247 12.66 34.71 3.32
N ARG A 248 12.03 33.55 3.31
CA ARG A 248 12.41 32.38 4.12
C ARG A 248 12.03 31.08 3.43
N TYR A 249 12.91 30.09 3.54
CA TYR A 249 12.67 28.73 3.08
C TYR A 249 12.97 27.76 4.22
N THR A 250 12.30 26.63 4.17
CA THR A 250 12.43 25.52 5.11
C THR A 250 12.49 24.24 4.30
N ASN A 251 13.45 23.36 4.58
CA ASN A 251 13.49 22.05 3.94
C ASN A 251 12.70 21.02 4.76
N ALA A 252 12.58 19.82 4.20
CA ALA A 252 12.26 18.61 4.95
C ALA A 252 13.44 17.65 4.79
N THR A 253 14.14 17.33 5.88
CA THR A 253 15.45 16.65 5.78
C THR A 253 15.34 15.25 5.19
N ASP A 254 14.21 14.57 5.39
CA ASP A 254 13.98 13.23 4.84
C ASP A 254 13.89 13.26 3.31
N ALA A 255 13.34 14.33 2.73
CA ALA A 255 13.18 14.50 1.29
C ALA A 255 14.53 14.69 0.57
N ASP A 256 15.34 15.65 1.02
CA ASP A 256 16.68 15.85 0.45
C ASP A 256 17.54 14.59 0.65
N ALA A 257 17.42 13.92 1.81
CA ALA A 257 18.11 12.65 2.04
C ALA A 257 17.62 11.53 1.11
N ARG A 258 16.31 11.45 0.82
CA ARG A 258 15.74 10.47 -0.12
C ARG A 258 16.20 10.73 -1.55
N ALA A 259 16.37 11.99 -1.95
CA ALA A 259 16.98 12.33 -3.25
C ALA A 259 18.44 11.83 -3.33
N VAL A 260 19.22 11.99 -2.25
CA VAL A 260 20.58 11.42 -2.17
C VAL A 260 20.55 9.87 -2.19
N GLN A 261 19.62 9.25 -1.47
CA GLN A 261 19.42 7.78 -1.48
C GLN A 261 19.10 7.28 -2.90
N ALA A 262 18.23 7.97 -3.64
CA ALA A 262 17.93 7.63 -5.03
C ALA A 262 19.19 7.72 -5.90
N MET A 263 20.00 8.78 -5.74
CA MET A 263 21.25 8.93 -6.50
C MET A 263 22.34 7.90 -6.12
N TYR A 264 22.35 7.42 -4.87
CA TYR A 264 23.15 6.27 -4.48
C TYR A 264 22.75 5.04 -5.30
N TRP A 265 21.46 4.73 -5.35
CA TRP A 265 20.98 3.60 -6.15
C TRP A 265 21.21 3.80 -7.65
N ALA A 266 21.03 5.00 -8.18
CA ALA A 266 21.35 5.31 -9.58
C ALA A 266 22.80 4.92 -9.89
N LYS A 267 23.73 5.37 -9.04
CA LYS A 267 25.15 5.08 -9.16
C LYS A 267 25.44 3.58 -9.08
N GLU A 268 24.88 2.88 -8.09
CA GLU A 268 25.05 1.43 -7.94
C GLU A 268 24.46 0.63 -9.11
N LEU A 269 23.46 1.20 -9.79
CA LEU A 269 22.78 0.60 -10.94
C LEU A 269 23.35 1.04 -12.30
N GLY A 270 24.47 1.75 -12.30
CA GLY A 270 25.27 2.04 -13.50
C GLY A 270 25.23 3.48 -14.01
N TYR A 271 24.56 4.40 -13.32
CA TYR A 271 24.60 5.83 -13.65
C TYR A 271 25.94 6.46 -13.23
N ASP A 272 26.60 7.17 -14.14
CA ASP A 272 27.96 7.70 -13.93
C ASP A 272 28.15 9.18 -14.29
N ASN A 273 27.07 9.90 -14.68
CA ASN A 273 27.16 11.31 -15.02
C ASN A 273 27.49 12.17 -13.78
N SER A 274 28.74 12.66 -13.74
CA SER A 274 29.29 13.37 -12.59
C SER A 274 28.58 14.68 -12.29
N VAL A 275 27.94 15.32 -13.28
CA VAL A 275 27.23 16.60 -13.07
C VAL A 275 26.16 16.45 -11.99
N TYR A 276 25.29 15.44 -12.12
CA TYR A 276 24.20 15.23 -11.19
C TYR A 276 24.64 14.51 -9.90
N LEU A 277 25.65 13.64 -9.99
CA LEU A 277 26.26 13.05 -8.79
C LEU A 277 26.89 14.14 -7.90
N ASP A 278 27.54 15.15 -8.49
CA ASP A 278 28.11 16.27 -7.76
C ASP A 278 27.04 17.22 -7.20
N LYS A 279 25.90 17.39 -7.89
CA LYS A 279 24.72 18.08 -7.33
C LYS A 279 24.16 17.33 -6.11
N ALA A 280 24.09 16.00 -6.14
CA ALA A 280 23.67 15.19 -4.99
C ALA A 280 24.66 15.31 -3.81
N LYS A 281 25.97 15.32 -4.08
CA LYS A 281 27.00 15.62 -3.06
C LYS A 281 26.79 17.00 -2.44
N LYS A 282 26.54 18.03 -3.26
CA LYS A 282 26.27 19.40 -2.81
C LYS A 282 25.02 19.49 -1.94
N MET A 283 23.93 18.83 -2.34
CA MET A 283 22.72 18.71 -1.52
C MET A 283 23.03 18.06 -0.16
N GLY A 284 23.74 16.93 -0.17
CA GLY A 284 24.18 16.25 1.06
C GLY A 284 25.09 17.10 1.96
N ASP A 285 25.87 18.01 1.36
CA ASP A 285 26.74 18.92 2.11
C ASP A 285 25.95 19.99 2.88
N PHE A 286 25.01 20.65 2.21
CA PHE A 286 24.12 21.62 2.84
C PHE A 286 23.12 20.96 3.81
N LEU A 287 22.74 19.69 3.56
CA LEU A 287 21.85 18.93 4.43
C LEU A 287 22.44 18.70 5.83
N ARG A 288 23.76 18.87 6.02
CA ARG A 288 24.39 18.89 7.35
C ARG A 288 23.79 19.94 8.27
N TYR A 289 23.17 21.01 7.77
CA TYR A 289 22.42 21.95 8.61
C TYR A 289 21.26 21.29 9.38
N GLY A 290 20.66 20.22 8.84
CA GLY A 290 19.67 19.42 9.55
C GLY A 290 20.24 18.68 10.77
N MET A 291 21.56 18.64 10.94
CA MET A 291 22.22 18.04 12.09
C MET A 291 22.36 18.96 13.30
N TYR A 292 22.07 20.25 13.19
CA TYR A 292 22.33 21.21 14.26
C TYR A 292 21.07 21.55 15.05
N ASP A 293 21.26 21.78 16.36
CA ASP A 293 20.23 22.38 17.20
C ASP A 293 19.68 23.69 16.59
N LYS A 294 18.39 23.99 16.81
CA LYS A 294 17.70 25.13 16.21
C LYS A 294 18.45 26.45 16.32
N TYR A 295 19.01 26.75 17.49
CA TYR A 295 19.78 27.98 17.73
C TYR A 295 21.24 27.69 18.06
N PHE A 296 21.77 26.59 17.51
CA PHE A 296 23.14 26.12 17.72
C PHE A 296 23.50 26.01 19.21
N GLN A 297 22.54 25.64 20.07
CA GLN A 297 22.84 25.33 21.46
C GLN A 297 23.54 23.98 21.54
N LYS A 298 24.49 23.85 22.47
CA LYS A 298 25.20 22.61 22.72
C LYS A 298 24.23 21.47 23.04
N THR A 299 24.38 20.35 22.36
CA THR A 299 23.54 19.16 22.53
C THR A 299 23.61 18.68 23.99
N GLY A 300 22.44 18.48 24.60
CA GLY A 300 22.24 18.05 25.99
C GLY A 300 22.39 19.13 27.05
N SER A 301 22.82 20.35 26.69
CA SER A 301 23.06 21.42 27.67
C SER A 301 21.78 21.95 28.33
N ALA A 302 20.63 21.83 27.66
CA ALA A 302 19.35 22.36 28.13
C ALA A 302 18.67 21.50 29.22
N SER A 303 19.26 20.38 29.65
CA SER A 303 18.62 19.43 30.57
C SER A 303 18.11 20.04 31.88
N ASN A 304 18.74 21.11 32.37
CA ASN A 304 18.36 21.85 33.58
C ASN A 304 17.64 23.18 33.30
N GLY A 305 17.25 23.47 32.06
CA GLY A 305 16.60 24.72 31.66
C GLY A 305 17.55 25.88 31.34
N SER A 306 18.85 25.63 31.30
CA SER A 306 19.90 26.63 31.04
C SER A 306 20.79 26.19 29.89
N PRO A 307 20.33 26.33 28.62
CA PRO A 307 21.11 25.93 27.45
C PRO A 307 22.41 26.73 27.36
N ILE A 308 23.44 26.09 26.80
CA ILE A 308 24.76 26.69 26.58
C ILE A 308 24.95 26.84 25.07
N ALA A 309 25.31 28.04 24.61
CA ALA A 309 25.62 28.30 23.21
C ALA A 309 26.78 27.40 22.74
N GLY A 310 26.61 26.70 21.63
CA GLY A 310 27.64 25.87 21.03
C GLY A 310 28.79 26.70 20.48
N THR A 311 30.00 26.13 20.51
CA THR A 311 31.22 26.77 20.03
C THR A 311 31.71 26.21 18.69
N GLY A 312 31.09 25.13 18.22
CA GLY A 312 31.30 24.52 16.92
C GLY A 312 30.38 23.31 16.75
N LYS A 313 30.95 22.14 16.48
CA LYS A 313 30.19 20.89 16.26
C LYS A 313 29.57 20.29 17.53
N ASP A 314 29.78 20.89 18.70
CA ASP A 314 29.13 20.49 19.95
C ASP A 314 27.63 20.83 20.01
N ALA A 315 27.15 21.64 19.07
CA ALA A 315 25.73 21.86 18.80
C ALA A 315 25.11 20.87 17.79
N SER A 316 25.92 19.95 17.23
CA SER A 316 25.42 18.92 16.33
C SER A 316 24.76 17.79 17.11
N LEU A 317 23.53 17.45 16.73
CA LEU A 317 22.80 16.26 17.12
C LEU A 317 23.35 15.02 16.39
N TYR A 318 23.97 15.22 15.22
CA TYR A 318 24.32 14.18 14.23
C TYR A 318 23.13 13.28 13.86
N LEU A 319 21.92 13.85 13.89
CA LEU A 319 20.69 13.25 13.43
C LEU A 319 20.07 14.17 12.39
N MET A 320 19.19 13.66 11.55
CA MET A 320 18.31 14.52 10.76
C MET A 320 17.20 15.04 11.68
N ALA A 321 17.32 16.29 12.12
CA ALA A 321 16.21 16.98 12.76
C ALA A 321 15.09 17.25 11.75
N TRP A 322 13.90 17.67 12.18
CA TRP A 322 12.75 17.82 11.27
C TRP A 322 13.02 18.71 10.05
N TYR A 323 13.78 19.79 10.25
CA TYR A 323 14.08 20.78 9.22
C TYR A 323 15.40 21.50 9.50
N THR A 324 15.92 22.15 8.47
CA THR A 324 16.68 23.38 8.56
C THR A 324 15.91 24.49 7.85
N ALA A 325 16.05 25.73 8.31
CA ALA A 325 15.44 26.89 7.67
C ALA A 325 16.43 28.04 7.56
N TRP A 326 16.27 28.84 6.51
CA TRP A 326 17.10 30.00 6.23
C TRP A 326 16.26 31.12 5.65
N GLY A 327 16.67 32.36 5.87
CA GLY A 327 15.96 33.53 5.39
C GLY A 327 16.78 34.79 5.44
N GLY A 328 16.23 35.87 4.90
CA GLY A 328 16.92 37.16 4.82
C GLY A 328 15.99 38.29 4.41
N GLY A 329 16.48 39.52 4.52
CA GLY A 329 15.72 40.70 4.11
C GLY A 329 15.53 40.77 2.59
N LEU A 330 14.47 41.47 2.15
CA LEU A 330 14.25 41.83 0.75
C LEU A 330 14.54 43.32 0.52
N GLY A 331 14.90 43.66 -0.73
CA GLY A 331 15.10 45.05 -1.16
C GLY A 331 16.32 45.74 -0.55
N GLN A 332 16.39 47.06 -0.73
CA GLN A 332 17.57 47.87 -0.35
C GLN A 332 17.85 47.93 1.16
N SER A 333 16.85 47.62 2.00
CA SER A 333 17.00 47.53 3.47
C SER A 333 17.37 46.12 3.96
N GLY A 334 17.50 45.14 3.07
CA GLY A 334 17.67 43.72 3.39
C GLY A 334 19.09 43.28 3.75
N ASN A 335 19.87 44.05 4.50
CA ASN A 335 21.28 43.72 4.77
C ASN A 335 21.47 42.70 5.93
N TRP A 336 20.72 41.60 5.91
CA TRP A 336 20.79 40.54 6.91
C TRP A 336 20.26 39.22 6.35
N ALA A 337 20.76 38.12 6.92
CA ALA A 337 20.25 36.77 6.71
C ALA A 337 20.47 35.91 7.97
N TRP A 338 19.72 34.83 8.09
CA TRP A 338 19.75 33.91 9.23
C TRP A 338 19.65 32.45 8.79
N ARG A 339 20.08 31.56 9.69
CA ARG A 339 19.91 30.10 9.59
C ARG A 339 19.54 29.53 10.95
N ILE A 340 18.68 28.52 10.94
CA ILE A 340 18.38 27.66 12.09
C ILE A 340 18.47 26.20 11.64
N GLY A 341 18.99 25.32 12.51
CA GLY A 341 18.71 23.90 12.39
C GLY A 341 17.34 23.57 12.98
N ALA A 342 17.22 22.41 13.63
CA ALA A 342 16.07 22.10 14.47
C ALA A 342 16.50 21.26 15.69
N SER A 343 15.83 21.45 16.82
CA SER A 343 16.16 20.74 18.06
C SER A 343 15.42 19.41 18.21
N HIS A 344 14.44 19.14 17.35
CA HIS A 344 13.55 17.98 17.42
C HIS A 344 13.92 16.97 16.32
N ALA A 345 14.33 15.77 16.71
CA ALA A 345 14.67 14.68 15.80
C ALA A 345 13.61 13.58 15.86
N HIS A 346 13.00 13.29 14.72
CA HIS A 346 12.00 12.22 14.56
C HIS A 346 12.64 11.01 13.89
N GLN A 347 12.38 9.80 14.39
CA GLN A 347 13.00 8.59 13.83
C GLN A 347 12.65 8.37 12.35
N GLY A 348 11.42 8.70 11.95
CA GLY A 348 10.96 8.59 10.55
C GLY A 348 11.74 9.43 9.54
N TYR A 349 12.49 10.44 10.01
CA TYR A 349 13.26 11.35 9.16
C TYR A 349 14.71 10.92 8.97
N GLN A 350 15.19 9.92 9.72
CA GLN A 350 16.56 9.45 9.55
C GLN A 350 16.69 8.66 8.24
N ASN A 351 17.83 8.79 7.57
CA ASN A 351 18.12 8.10 6.32
C ASN A 351 19.56 7.59 6.33
N VAL A 352 19.71 6.34 6.77
CA VAL A 352 21.01 5.69 6.95
C VAL A 352 21.68 5.34 5.62
N VAL A 353 20.91 5.20 4.54
CA VAL A 353 21.46 4.96 3.19
C VAL A 353 22.10 6.23 2.64
N ALA A 354 21.42 7.38 2.76
CA ALA A 354 22.01 8.66 2.41
C ALA A 354 23.27 8.95 3.24
N ALA A 355 23.22 8.69 4.56
CA ALA A 355 24.39 8.87 5.42
C ALA A 355 25.56 7.98 5.02
N TYR A 356 25.31 6.72 4.63
CA TYR A 356 26.32 5.82 4.09
C TYR A 356 26.88 6.32 2.76
N ALA A 357 26.02 6.71 1.82
CA ALA A 357 26.42 7.23 0.52
C ALA A 357 27.35 8.46 0.61
N LEU A 358 27.07 9.34 1.57
CA LEU A 358 27.78 10.61 1.79
C LEU A 358 29.04 10.48 2.67
N SER A 359 29.35 9.30 3.22
CA SER A 359 30.47 9.11 4.14
C SER A 359 31.43 7.98 3.77
N ASP A 360 30.93 6.94 3.12
CA ASP A 360 31.70 5.75 2.78
C ASP A 360 32.21 5.84 1.34
N GLN A 361 33.45 5.37 1.10
CA GLN A 361 34.05 5.38 -0.24
C GLN A 361 33.25 4.50 -1.21
N ASP A 362 32.73 3.37 -0.72
CA ASP A 362 31.87 2.49 -1.52
C ASP A 362 30.44 3.05 -1.63
N GLY A 363 30.10 4.09 -0.86
CA GLY A 363 28.90 4.90 -1.02
C GLY A 363 29.01 5.86 -2.21
N GLY A 364 30.21 6.37 -2.48
CA GLY A 364 30.56 7.06 -3.72
C GLY A 364 30.02 8.48 -3.89
N LEU A 365 29.35 9.04 -2.89
CA LEU A 365 28.76 10.40 -2.90
C LEU A 365 29.32 11.28 -1.78
N ILE A 366 30.57 11.07 -1.35
CA ILE A 366 31.17 11.91 -0.32
C ILE A 366 31.30 13.35 -0.81
N PRO A 367 30.76 14.37 -0.08
CA PRO A 367 30.91 15.76 -0.47
C PRO A 367 32.36 16.25 -0.40
N ASN A 368 32.67 17.27 -1.21
CA ASN A 368 34.03 17.80 -1.33
C ASN A 368 34.46 18.66 -0.13
N SER A 369 33.52 19.10 0.71
CA SER A 369 33.88 19.88 1.89
C SER A 369 34.71 19.06 2.88
N PRO A 370 35.78 19.65 3.46
CA PRO A 370 36.79 18.92 4.24
C PRO A 370 36.29 18.01 5.35
N THR A 371 35.17 18.35 6.00
CA THR A 371 34.67 17.57 7.15
C THR A 371 33.37 16.83 6.88
N ALA A 372 32.78 16.98 5.70
CA ALA A 372 31.45 16.45 5.39
C ALA A 372 31.38 14.92 5.49
N GLY A 373 32.34 14.20 4.92
CA GLY A 373 32.37 12.73 4.99
C GLY A 373 32.41 12.20 6.45
N GLN A 374 33.19 12.85 7.32
CA GLN A 374 33.27 12.47 8.73
C GLN A 374 32.00 12.82 9.52
N ASP A 375 31.36 13.93 9.20
CA ASP A 375 30.06 14.30 9.80
C ASP A 375 28.99 13.27 9.45
N TRP A 376 28.93 12.87 8.18
CA TRP A 376 28.01 11.84 7.70
C TRP A 376 28.34 10.45 8.25
N ALA A 377 29.62 10.10 8.43
CA ALA A 377 30.00 8.84 9.08
C ALA A 377 29.53 8.79 10.54
N THR A 378 29.66 9.92 11.25
CA THR A 378 29.18 10.08 12.63
C THR A 378 27.66 10.03 12.67
N SER A 379 26.99 10.66 11.70
CA SER A 379 25.54 10.65 11.54
C SER A 379 25.01 9.25 11.26
N LEU A 380 25.63 8.48 10.36
CA LEU A 380 25.26 7.09 10.08
C LEU A 380 25.24 6.25 11.36
N LYS A 381 26.33 6.29 12.13
CA LYS A 381 26.38 5.56 13.40
C LYS A 381 25.30 6.06 14.37
N ARG A 382 25.18 7.38 14.54
CA ARG A 382 24.22 7.99 15.46
C ARG A 382 22.77 7.64 15.14
N GLN A 383 22.41 7.59 13.86
CA GLN A 383 21.07 7.21 13.40
C GLN A 383 20.76 5.75 13.74
N LEU A 384 21.70 4.82 13.55
CA LEU A 384 21.52 3.41 13.92
C LEU A 384 21.42 3.20 15.43
N GLU A 385 22.21 3.96 16.21
CA GLU A 385 22.08 4.01 17.67
C GLU A 385 20.70 4.54 18.08
N PHE A 386 20.19 5.55 17.37
CA PHE A 386 18.87 6.16 17.63
C PHE A 386 17.72 5.19 17.38
N TYR A 387 17.74 4.47 16.25
CA TYR A 387 16.77 3.41 15.97
C TYR A 387 16.80 2.31 17.03
N THR A 388 18.01 1.86 17.39
CA THR A 388 18.18 0.83 18.43
C THR A 388 17.65 1.31 19.77
N TRP A 389 17.96 2.57 20.14
CA TRP A 389 17.49 3.18 21.38
C TRP A 389 15.96 3.32 21.45
N LEU A 390 15.29 3.59 20.32
CA LEU A 390 13.85 3.81 20.25
C LEU A 390 13.03 2.55 20.03
N GLN A 391 13.67 1.41 19.78
CA GLN A 391 12.96 0.16 19.55
C GLN A 391 12.25 -0.29 20.84
N SER A 392 10.93 -0.39 20.79
CA SER A 392 10.06 -0.93 21.85
C SER A 392 10.38 -2.39 22.16
N ASP A 393 9.89 -2.88 23.29
CA ASP A 393 10.03 -4.30 23.64
C ASP A 393 9.41 -5.20 22.57
N GLU A 394 8.33 -4.78 21.92
CA GLU A 394 7.71 -5.55 20.84
C GLU A 394 8.53 -5.54 19.55
N GLY A 395 9.15 -4.41 19.17
CA GLY A 395 9.98 -4.28 17.96
C GLY A 395 9.70 -3.02 17.11
N ALA A 396 8.64 -2.26 17.40
CA ALA A 396 8.33 -0.98 16.75
C ALA A 396 9.27 0.15 17.20
N ILE A 397 9.39 1.22 16.41
CA ILE A 397 10.29 2.36 16.68
C ILE A 397 9.51 3.56 17.24
N ALA A 398 9.79 3.97 18.48
CA ALA A 398 9.14 5.11 19.13
C ALA A 398 9.60 6.47 18.58
N GLY A 399 8.87 7.56 18.89
CA GLY A 399 8.95 8.84 18.17
C GLY A 399 10.35 9.44 17.98
N GLY A 400 11.02 9.84 19.07
CA GLY A 400 12.34 10.44 18.94
C GLY A 400 12.81 11.18 20.17
N ALA A 401 13.55 12.27 19.94
CA ALA A 401 14.11 13.08 21.02
C ALA A 401 14.24 14.56 20.65
N THR A 402 14.38 15.39 21.67
CA THR A 402 14.56 16.84 21.53
C THR A 402 15.70 17.37 22.40
N ASN A 403 16.45 18.33 21.87
CA ASN A 403 17.39 19.15 22.63
C ASN A 403 16.74 20.41 23.24
N SER A 404 15.49 20.71 22.89
CA SER A 404 14.74 21.88 23.35
C SER A 404 13.36 21.45 23.84
N TRP A 405 13.27 21.11 25.12
CA TRP A 405 12.00 20.71 25.73
C TRP A 405 10.99 21.87 25.67
N ASP A 406 9.74 21.55 25.30
CA ASP A 406 8.67 22.49 24.91
C ASP A 406 9.10 23.52 23.84
N GLY A 407 10.17 23.24 23.08
CA GLY A 407 10.75 24.16 22.10
C GLY A 407 11.23 25.49 22.69
N ALA A 408 11.46 25.53 24.01
CA ALA A 408 11.88 26.71 24.75
C ALA A 408 13.08 26.45 25.66
N TYR A 409 13.81 25.35 25.43
CA TYR A 409 14.94 24.89 26.26
C TYR A 409 14.60 24.80 27.75
N LYS A 410 13.37 24.39 28.09
CA LYS A 410 12.98 24.19 29.49
C LYS A 410 13.72 22.99 30.08
N ALA A 411 13.80 22.96 31.42
CA ALA A 411 14.34 21.81 32.14
C ALA A 411 13.54 20.56 31.80
N TYR A 412 14.24 19.44 31.62
CA TYR A 412 13.59 18.18 31.34
C TYR A 412 12.82 17.71 32.58
N PRO A 413 11.64 17.07 32.41
CA PRO A 413 10.95 16.43 33.52
C PRO A 413 11.85 15.43 34.24
N SER A 414 11.69 15.28 35.56
CA SER A 414 12.50 14.34 36.35
C SER A 414 12.34 12.91 35.85
N GLY A 415 13.46 12.20 35.70
CA GLY A 415 13.48 10.84 35.19
C GLY A 415 13.28 10.70 33.68
N THR A 416 13.29 11.79 32.90
CA THR A 416 13.24 11.72 31.43
C THR A 416 14.43 10.92 30.89
N SER A 417 14.16 9.95 30.02
CA SER A 417 15.20 9.16 29.35
C SER A 417 15.90 10.01 28.31
N THR A 418 17.22 9.82 28.16
CA THR A 418 18.02 10.66 27.25
C THR A 418 18.84 9.87 26.23
N PHE A 419 19.04 10.47 25.06
CA PHE A 419 19.94 10.00 24.01
C PHE A 419 20.97 11.09 23.71
N TYR A 420 22.25 10.85 24.03
CA TYR A 420 23.31 11.87 23.93
C TYR A 420 22.94 13.20 24.61
N GLY A 421 22.17 13.14 25.71
CA GLY A 421 21.69 14.30 26.46
C GLY A 421 20.40 14.95 25.91
N MET A 422 19.86 14.49 24.77
CA MET A 422 18.55 14.92 24.27
C MET A 422 17.43 14.14 24.97
N ALA A 423 16.32 14.80 25.31
CA ALA A 423 15.18 14.21 26.00
C ALA A 423 14.29 13.38 25.05
N TYR A 424 13.88 12.19 25.48
CA TYR A 424 12.89 11.37 24.77
C TYR A 424 11.53 12.09 24.63
N THR A 425 10.92 12.00 23.46
CA THR A 425 9.51 12.35 23.23
C THR A 425 8.83 11.30 22.35
N GLY A 426 7.59 10.93 22.70
CA GLY A 426 6.79 9.99 21.92
C GLY A 426 6.23 10.58 20.62
N ALA A 427 6.15 11.91 20.53
CA ALA A 427 5.63 12.64 19.37
C ALA A 427 6.50 13.89 19.12
N PRO A 428 7.68 13.73 18.49
CA PRO A 428 8.49 14.87 18.10
C PRO A 428 7.72 15.82 17.18
N VAL A 429 7.88 17.12 17.39
CA VAL A 429 7.35 18.23 16.56
C VAL A 429 5.84 18.44 16.62
N TYR A 430 5.02 17.45 16.30
CA TYR A 430 3.56 17.61 16.16
C TYR A 430 2.78 16.65 17.06
N ASN A 431 1.74 17.20 17.69
CA ASN A 431 0.84 16.54 18.64
C ASN A 431 -0.62 16.49 18.16
N ASP A 432 -0.96 17.11 17.02
CA ASP A 432 -2.30 17.04 16.40
C ASP A 432 -2.22 16.66 14.89
N PRO A 433 -2.27 15.37 14.56
CA PRO A 433 -2.17 14.22 15.47
C PRO A 433 -0.72 14.01 15.97
N PRO A 434 -0.50 13.18 17.02
CA PRO A 434 0.84 12.83 17.46
C PRO A 434 1.66 12.19 16.33
N SER A 435 2.82 12.77 16.03
CA SER A 435 3.59 12.53 14.80
C SER A 435 4.01 11.08 14.56
N ASN A 436 4.25 10.30 15.61
CA ASN A 436 4.67 8.89 15.49
C ASN A 436 3.51 7.88 15.70
N ASN A 437 2.26 8.33 15.69
CA ASN A 437 1.12 7.40 15.74
C ASN A 437 0.87 6.74 14.39
N TRP A 438 1.10 7.43 13.27
CA TRP A 438 0.85 6.85 11.95
C TRP A 438 1.85 5.74 11.62
N PHE A 439 1.37 4.58 11.15
CA PHE A 439 2.21 3.43 10.82
C PHE A 439 3.13 3.66 9.61
N GLY A 440 2.83 4.63 8.73
CA GLY A 440 3.76 5.03 7.67
C GLY A 440 5.11 5.53 8.22
N MET A 441 5.11 6.16 9.40
CA MET A 441 6.34 6.51 10.11
C MET A 441 7.11 5.27 10.61
N GLN A 442 6.59 4.05 10.50
CA GLN A 442 7.36 2.83 10.71
C GLN A 442 7.93 2.28 9.41
N ALA A 443 7.10 2.19 8.37
CA ALA A 443 7.47 1.59 7.09
C ALA A 443 8.62 2.36 6.42
N TRP A 444 8.50 3.68 6.28
CA TRP A 444 9.51 4.51 5.60
C TRP A 444 10.93 4.40 6.20
N PRO A 445 11.15 4.59 7.51
CA PRO A 445 12.50 4.52 8.06
C PRO A 445 13.07 3.11 8.08
N VAL A 446 12.25 2.09 8.39
CA VAL A 446 12.75 0.71 8.48
C VAL A 446 13.05 0.13 7.11
N GLU A 447 12.36 0.59 6.06
CA GLU A 447 12.72 0.31 4.67
C GLU A 447 14.18 0.73 4.38
N ARG A 448 14.57 1.95 4.75
CA ARG A 448 15.96 2.44 4.62
C ARG A 448 16.96 1.66 5.48
N VAL A 449 16.56 1.22 6.68
CA VAL A 449 17.45 0.39 7.53
C VAL A 449 17.62 -1.01 6.93
N ALA A 450 16.57 -1.58 6.35
CA ALA A 450 16.62 -2.85 5.63
C ALA A 450 17.49 -2.75 4.37
N GLU A 451 17.40 -1.64 3.62
CA GLU A 451 18.32 -1.33 2.52
C GLU A 451 19.76 -1.32 2.99
N LEU A 452 20.10 -0.61 4.07
CA LEU A 452 21.47 -0.57 4.58
C LEU A 452 21.95 -1.95 5.04
N TYR A 453 21.10 -2.73 5.71
CA TYR A 453 21.44 -4.12 6.06
C TYR A 453 21.82 -4.93 4.83
N TYR A 454 21.02 -4.85 3.75
CA TYR A 454 21.34 -5.48 2.48
C TYR A 454 22.64 -4.95 1.86
N ILE A 455 22.84 -3.63 1.82
CA ILE A 455 24.04 -2.99 1.24
C ILE A 455 25.31 -3.51 1.93
N LEU A 456 25.33 -3.51 3.27
CA LEU A 456 26.48 -3.96 4.06
C LEU A 456 26.71 -5.47 3.86
N ALA A 457 25.65 -6.28 3.94
CA ALA A 457 25.73 -7.73 3.73
C ALA A 457 26.28 -8.07 2.33
N LYS A 458 25.76 -7.42 1.28
CA LYS A 458 26.16 -7.64 -0.13
C LYS A 458 27.63 -7.31 -0.36
N LYS A 459 28.15 -6.29 0.33
CA LYS A 459 29.57 -5.90 0.28
C LYS A 459 30.47 -6.78 1.16
N GLY A 460 29.90 -7.72 1.90
CA GLY A 460 30.63 -8.66 2.77
C GLY A 460 30.88 -8.13 4.18
N ASP A 461 30.36 -6.96 4.56
CA ASP A 461 30.37 -6.53 5.96
C ASP A 461 29.27 -7.25 6.73
N THR A 462 29.69 -8.18 7.58
CA THR A 462 28.81 -8.99 8.44
C THR A 462 29.13 -8.84 9.92
N SER A 463 29.98 -7.87 10.29
CA SER A 463 30.54 -7.82 11.65
C SER A 463 30.67 -6.42 12.27
N SER A 464 30.57 -5.35 11.47
CA SER A 464 30.60 -3.99 11.99
C SER A 464 29.45 -3.73 12.97
N GLU A 465 29.62 -2.70 13.80
CA GLU A 465 28.56 -2.27 14.73
C GLU A 465 27.34 -1.78 13.95
N GLN A 466 27.56 -1.10 12.81
CA GLN A 466 26.54 -0.61 11.90
C GLN A 466 25.72 -1.77 11.33
N PHE A 467 26.38 -2.81 10.82
CA PHE A 467 25.72 -4.03 10.33
C PHE A 467 24.87 -4.68 11.42
N LYS A 468 25.42 -4.86 12.62
CA LYS A 468 24.72 -5.48 13.76
C LYS A 468 23.48 -4.71 14.16
N MET A 469 23.57 -3.37 14.27
CA MET A 469 22.42 -2.52 14.60
C MET A 469 21.36 -2.54 13.49
N ALA A 470 21.75 -2.37 12.21
CA ALA A 470 20.82 -2.37 11.09
C ALA A 470 20.08 -3.71 10.99
N LYS A 471 20.80 -4.82 11.12
CA LYS A 471 20.23 -6.17 11.17
C LYS A 471 19.25 -6.33 12.34
N GLN A 472 19.68 -6.02 13.57
CA GLN A 472 18.85 -6.20 14.76
C GLN A 472 17.56 -5.38 14.69
N VAL A 473 17.65 -4.10 14.31
CA VAL A 473 16.49 -3.21 14.17
C VAL A 473 15.49 -3.82 13.18
N THR A 474 15.97 -4.22 12.01
CA THR A 474 15.13 -4.76 10.93
C THR A 474 14.53 -6.12 11.31
N GLU A 475 15.32 -7.05 11.86
CA GLU A 475 14.86 -8.38 12.28
C GLU A 475 13.74 -8.28 13.33
N ASN A 476 13.94 -7.47 14.38
CA ASN A 476 12.96 -7.28 15.43
C ASN A 476 11.67 -6.62 14.91
N TRP A 477 11.81 -5.62 14.04
CA TRP A 477 10.67 -4.91 13.49
C TRP A 477 9.82 -5.77 12.55
N ILE A 478 10.46 -6.59 11.70
CA ILE A 478 9.75 -7.51 10.80
C ILE A 478 9.08 -8.62 11.61
N ALA A 479 9.74 -9.16 12.64
CA ALA A 479 9.16 -10.16 13.52
C ALA A 479 7.87 -9.65 14.20
N TRP A 480 7.85 -8.38 14.61
CA TRP A 480 6.66 -7.72 15.15
C TRP A 480 5.60 -7.44 14.10
N SER A 481 5.94 -6.65 13.09
CA SER A 481 4.99 -6.05 12.15
C SER A 481 4.24 -7.08 11.33
N LYS A 482 4.88 -8.19 10.94
CA LYS A 482 4.23 -9.27 10.15
C LYS A 482 3.02 -9.89 10.85
N SER A 483 2.90 -9.72 12.17
CA SER A 483 1.76 -10.22 12.95
C SER A 483 0.49 -9.38 12.74
N TYR A 484 0.59 -8.22 12.08
CA TYR A 484 -0.51 -7.28 11.85
C TYR A 484 -0.72 -6.93 10.37
N VAL A 485 0.02 -7.57 9.46
CA VAL A 485 -0.09 -7.35 8.03
C VAL A 485 -0.61 -8.63 7.36
N PHE A 486 -1.64 -8.50 6.55
CA PHE A 486 -2.40 -9.62 6.01
C PHE A 486 -2.57 -9.49 4.50
N ALA A 487 -2.43 -10.60 3.80
CA ALA A 487 -2.76 -10.74 2.39
C ALA A 487 -3.75 -11.89 2.23
N ASN A 488 -4.82 -11.69 1.46
CA ASN A 488 -5.93 -12.62 1.27
C ASN A 488 -6.74 -12.96 2.54
N GLU A 489 -6.53 -12.20 3.61
CA GLU A 489 -7.17 -12.34 4.90
C GLU A 489 -7.52 -10.97 5.46
N ARG A 490 -8.64 -10.88 6.17
CA ARG A 490 -9.09 -9.67 6.86
C ARG A 490 -8.96 -9.83 8.37
N PRO A 491 -8.25 -8.93 9.07
CA PRO A 491 -8.15 -8.98 10.52
C PRO A 491 -9.48 -8.65 11.20
N VAL A 492 -9.74 -9.30 12.34
CA VAL A 492 -10.89 -9.01 13.19
C VAL A 492 -10.52 -7.89 14.17
N THR A 493 -11.37 -6.87 14.24
CA THR A 493 -11.23 -5.73 15.15
C THR A 493 -12.52 -5.41 15.89
N ASP A 494 -12.39 -4.67 16.99
CA ASP A 494 -13.53 -4.01 17.63
C ASP A 494 -13.81 -2.61 17.05
N ALA A 495 -14.91 -1.99 17.51
CA ALA A 495 -15.34 -0.66 17.06
C ALA A 495 -14.38 0.48 17.45
N GLN A 496 -13.38 0.23 18.29
CA GLN A 496 -12.34 1.20 18.66
C GLN A 496 -11.02 0.92 17.92
N GLY A 497 -11.04 -0.02 16.96
CA GLY A 497 -9.92 -0.35 16.09
C GLY A 497 -8.85 -1.22 16.73
N TYR A 498 -9.11 -1.86 17.87
CA TYR A 498 -8.17 -2.84 18.44
C TYR A 498 -8.28 -4.17 17.69
N TYR A 499 -7.14 -4.78 17.36
CA TYR A 499 -7.08 -6.16 16.88
C TYR A 499 -7.55 -7.13 17.96
N LEU A 500 -8.28 -8.17 17.55
CA LEU A 500 -8.79 -9.21 18.43
C LEU A 500 -8.08 -10.54 18.19
N ASP A 501 -7.86 -11.31 19.25
CA ASP A 501 -7.42 -12.71 19.15
C ASP A 501 -8.57 -13.66 18.81
N ALA A 502 -8.28 -14.96 18.67
CA ALA A 502 -9.28 -15.99 18.36
C ALA A 502 -10.36 -16.16 19.45
N GLN A 503 -10.16 -15.60 20.65
CA GLN A 503 -11.13 -15.59 21.75
C GLN A 503 -11.91 -14.27 21.82
N GLY A 504 -11.67 -13.34 20.89
CA GLY A 504 -12.32 -12.02 20.86
C GLY A 504 -11.75 -11.03 21.87
N LYS A 505 -10.56 -11.28 22.45
CA LYS A 505 -9.90 -10.34 23.37
C LYS A 505 -9.01 -9.36 22.61
N ARG A 506 -8.93 -8.12 23.10
CA ARG A 506 -8.03 -7.09 22.56
C ARG A 506 -6.57 -7.52 22.68
N ILE A 507 -5.82 -7.34 21.60
CA ILE A 507 -4.37 -7.43 21.56
C ILE A 507 -3.83 -6.03 21.93
N LEU A 508 -3.15 -5.95 23.07
CA LEU A 508 -2.67 -4.69 23.66
C LEU A 508 -1.13 -4.62 23.65
N GLY A 509 -0.51 -5.02 22.54
CA GLY A 509 0.94 -5.13 22.40
C GLY A 509 1.46 -6.55 22.59
N GLY A 510 2.72 -6.70 23.00
CA GLY A 510 3.39 -7.98 23.21
C GLY A 510 4.06 -8.59 21.96
N LYS A 511 4.94 -9.56 22.20
CA LYS A 511 5.71 -10.27 21.16
C LYS A 511 4.86 -11.38 20.52
N ASN A 512 4.91 -11.47 19.19
CA ASN A 512 4.23 -12.50 18.38
C ASN A 512 2.70 -12.60 18.62
N PRO A 513 1.96 -11.49 18.55
CA PRO A 513 0.51 -11.51 18.73
C PRO A 513 -0.17 -12.38 17.66
N LYS A 514 -1.29 -13.00 18.01
CA LYS A 514 -2.10 -13.86 17.13
C LYS A 514 -3.45 -13.23 16.87
N VAL A 515 -3.49 -12.38 15.85
CA VAL A 515 -4.71 -11.72 15.38
C VAL A 515 -5.64 -12.76 14.74
N ALA A 516 -6.92 -12.73 15.11
CA ALA A 516 -7.95 -13.51 14.43
C ALA A 516 -8.22 -12.92 13.04
N THR A 517 -8.39 -13.79 12.05
CA THR A 517 -8.65 -13.39 10.66
C THR A 517 -9.85 -14.13 10.07
N THR A 518 -10.43 -13.54 9.04
CA THR A 518 -11.41 -14.18 8.14
C THR A 518 -10.84 -14.23 6.73
N VAL A 519 -11.14 -15.29 5.98
CA VAL A 519 -10.72 -15.41 4.58
C VAL A 519 -11.27 -14.26 3.74
N ALA A 520 -10.40 -13.53 3.05
CA ALA A 520 -10.74 -12.37 2.24
C ALA A 520 -9.82 -12.28 1.01
N LYS A 521 -10.01 -13.19 0.05
CA LYS A 521 -9.15 -13.30 -1.14
C LYS A 521 -9.10 -11.99 -1.93
N GLY A 522 -7.89 -11.55 -2.29
CA GLY A 522 -7.68 -10.29 -3.00
C GLY A 522 -7.59 -9.06 -2.09
N GLU A 523 -7.81 -9.18 -0.78
CA GLU A 523 -7.59 -8.08 0.15
C GLU A 523 -6.18 -8.05 0.70
N PHE A 524 -5.71 -6.84 1.03
CA PHE A 524 -4.57 -6.64 1.89
C PHE A 524 -4.98 -5.70 3.04
N TRP A 525 -4.37 -5.90 4.21
CA TRP A 525 -4.59 -5.07 5.39
C TRP A 525 -3.28 -4.84 6.12
N LEU A 526 -3.06 -3.61 6.56
CA LEU A 526 -1.91 -3.20 7.35
C LEU A 526 -2.37 -2.27 8.49
N PRO A 527 -1.58 -2.11 9.56
CA PRO A 527 -1.89 -1.13 10.59
C PRO A 527 -1.91 0.30 10.03
N SER A 528 -2.81 1.14 10.53
CA SER A 528 -2.78 2.58 10.25
C SER A 528 -2.24 3.38 11.44
N ASN A 529 -2.49 2.95 12.68
CA ASN A 529 -2.11 3.72 13.87
C ASN A 529 -1.47 2.88 14.99
N LEU A 530 -0.71 3.58 15.83
CA LEU A 530 0.02 3.08 16.99
C LEU A 530 -0.29 3.93 18.22
N GLU A 531 -0.53 3.29 19.36
CA GLU A 531 -0.59 3.93 20.67
C GLU A 531 0.68 3.58 21.46
N TRP A 532 1.38 4.61 21.94
CA TRP A 532 2.65 4.45 22.64
C TRP A 532 2.48 4.61 24.15
N SER A 533 3.21 3.81 24.92
CA SER A 533 3.28 3.99 26.38
C SER A 533 4.67 3.67 26.92
N GLY A 534 5.01 4.30 28.04
CA GLY A 534 6.32 4.15 28.67
C GLY A 534 7.42 4.96 27.98
N LYS A 535 8.67 4.53 28.13
CA LYS A 535 9.86 5.23 27.61
C LYS A 535 11.03 4.25 27.46
N PRO A 536 11.97 4.52 26.53
CA PRO A 536 13.20 3.73 26.45
C PRO A 536 14.07 3.94 27.69
N GLU A 537 15.06 3.08 27.91
CA GLU A 537 16.11 3.34 28.90
C GLU A 537 16.99 4.52 28.43
N THR A 538 17.69 5.23 29.32
CA THR A 538 18.69 6.21 28.88
C THR A 538 19.80 5.51 28.09
N TRP A 539 20.15 6.04 26.92
CA TRP A 539 21.13 5.43 26.04
C TRP A 539 22.51 5.37 26.67
N SER A 540 23.11 4.18 26.67
CA SER A 540 24.45 3.90 27.23
C SER A 540 25.34 3.12 26.25
N GLY A 541 25.06 3.23 24.95
CA GLY A 541 25.76 2.51 23.88
C GLY A 541 25.18 1.12 23.58
N PHE A 542 25.43 0.64 22.37
CA PHE A 542 24.83 -0.59 21.82
C PHE A 542 25.13 -1.83 22.67
N ALA A 543 26.37 -2.01 23.10
CA ALA A 543 26.78 -3.17 23.91
C ALA A 543 26.05 -3.27 25.27
N ASN A 544 25.48 -2.18 25.76
CA ASN A 544 24.78 -2.11 27.04
C ASN A 544 23.25 -2.06 26.88
N HIS A 545 22.73 -2.06 25.65
CA HIS A 545 21.31 -1.92 25.39
C HIS A 545 20.53 -3.20 25.71
N LYS A 546 19.47 -3.08 26.52
CA LYS A 546 18.72 -4.24 27.07
C LYS A 546 17.32 -4.44 26.48
N GLY A 547 16.99 -3.77 25.37
CA GLY A 547 15.73 -4.01 24.63
C GLY A 547 14.49 -3.29 25.19
N ASN A 548 14.65 -2.25 26.02
CA ASN A 548 13.58 -1.34 26.44
C ASN A 548 12.28 -2.00 26.94
N THR A 549 12.39 -2.90 27.92
CA THR A 549 11.24 -3.64 28.49
C THR A 549 10.11 -2.79 29.09
N ASN A 550 10.27 -1.46 29.21
CA ASN A 550 9.24 -0.52 29.69
C ASN A 550 8.70 0.41 28.58
N LEU A 551 9.04 0.18 27.31
CA LEU A 551 8.54 0.92 26.17
C LEU A 551 7.66 0.01 25.34
N HIS A 552 6.38 0.33 25.26
CA HIS A 552 5.37 -0.52 24.64
C HIS A 552 4.60 0.19 23.54
N VAL A 553 4.17 -0.60 22.56
CA VAL A 553 3.29 -0.17 21.48
C VAL A 553 2.03 -1.03 21.43
N VAL A 554 0.88 -0.39 21.21
CA VAL A 554 -0.36 -1.05 20.82
C VAL A 554 -0.68 -0.70 19.38
N THR A 555 -0.69 -1.71 18.52
CA THR A 555 -1.02 -1.57 17.09
C THR A 555 -2.54 -1.55 16.89
N LYS A 556 -3.06 -0.65 16.06
CA LYS A 556 -4.50 -0.43 15.88
C LYS A 556 -4.88 -0.02 14.45
N ASN A 557 -6.19 0.02 14.22
CA ASN A 557 -6.86 0.58 13.05
C ASN A 557 -6.32 -0.04 11.75
N PRO A 558 -6.67 -1.30 11.41
CA PRO A 558 -6.30 -1.86 10.13
C PRO A 558 -6.89 -1.02 8.99
N GLY A 559 -6.05 -0.69 8.02
CA GLY A 559 -6.41 0.03 6.81
C GLY A 559 -5.75 -0.58 5.57
N GLN A 560 -5.95 0.09 4.44
CA GLN A 560 -5.49 -0.35 3.13
C GLN A 560 -4.70 0.75 2.41
N ASP A 561 -3.88 1.50 3.16
CA ASP A 561 -3.01 2.53 2.62
C ASP A 561 -1.99 1.90 1.64
N ALA A 562 -2.16 2.18 0.36
CA ALA A 562 -1.33 1.61 -0.70
C ALA A 562 0.11 2.16 -0.67
N GLY A 563 0.33 3.41 -0.25
CA GLY A 563 1.67 3.97 -0.16
C GLY A 563 2.48 3.31 0.95
N VAL A 564 1.87 3.18 2.13
CA VAL A 564 2.49 2.47 3.26
C VAL A 564 2.72 0.99 2.92
N LEU A 565 1.82 0.36 2.16
CA LEU A 565 2.02 -0.99 1.65
C LEU A 565 3.27 -1.09 0.76
N GLY A 566 3.45 -0.17 -0.20
CA GLY A 566 4.61 -0.18 -1.10
C GLY A 566 5.93 -0.01 -0.34
N SER A 567 5.97 0.85 0.66
CA SER A 567 7.15 0.97 1.55
C SER A 567 7.36 -0.29 2.40
N TYR A 568 6.30 -0.85 2.99
CA TYR A 568 6.37 -2.09 3.80
C TYR A 568 6.92 -3.27 2.99
N VAL A 569 6.45 -3.44 1.75
CA VAL A 569 6.95 -4.47 0.84
C VAL A 569 8.43 -4.29 0.53
N LYS A 570 8.90 -3.06 0.29
CA LYS A 570 10.34 -2.80 0.09
C LYS A 570 11.15 -3.18 1.33
N ALA A 571 10.70 -2.83 2.55
CA ALA A 571 11.37 -3.22 3.79
C ALA A 571 11.52 -4.75 3.90
N LEU A 572 10.45 -5.51 3.66
CA LEU A 572 10.47 -6.97 3.66
C LEU A 572 11.39 -7.55 2.58
N THR A 573 11.35 -6.97 1.37
CA THR A 573 12.14 -7.41 0.21
C THR A 573 13.63 -7.21 0.45
N PHE A 574 14.05 -6.00 0.86
CA PHE A 574 15.44 -5.71 1.17
C PHE A 574 15.94 -6.54 2.36
N PHE A 575 15.12 -6.73 3.39
CA PHE A 575 15.48 -7.63 4.48
C PHE A 575 15.71 -9.06 3.99
N ALA A 576 14.79 -9.64 3.23
CA ALA A 576 14.93 -10.98 2.68
C ALA A 576 16.22 -11.10 1.86
N ALA A 577 16.46 -10.15 0.95
CA ALA A 577 17.68 -10.08 0.15
C ALA A 577 18.94 -9.94 1.01
N GLY A 578 18.90 -9.14 2.08
CA GLY A 578 19.99 -8.98 3.04
C GLY A 578 20.34 -10.28 3.76
N THR A 579 19.33 -11.05 4.20
CA THR A 579 19.57 -12.35 4.85
C THR A 579 20.23 -13.35 3.89
N LYS A 580 19.83 -13.33 2.61
CA LYS A 580 20.45 -14.16 1.57
C LYS A 580 21.87 -13.71 1.25
N ALA A 581 22.12 -12.40 1.17
CA ALA A 581 23.46 -11.86 0.96
C ALA A 581 24.40 -12.22 2.13
N GLU A 582 23.92 -12.18 3.37
CA GLU A 582 24.69 -12.54 4.56
C GLU A 582 25.04 -14.04 4.62
N LYS A 583 24.06 -14.91 4.34
CA LYS A 583 24.16 -16.35 4.65
C LYS A 583 24.31 -17.26 3.42
N GLY A 584 24.17 -16.71 2.22
CA GLY A 584 24.06 -17.46 0.96
C GLY A 584 22.67 -18.02 0.66
N ASP A 585 21.75 -18.02 1.64
CA ASP A 585 20.34 -18.43 1.49
C ASP A 585 19.45 -17.59 2.43
N TYR A 586 18.15 -17.54 2.15
CA TYR A 586 17.19 -16.85 3.00
C TYR A 586 17.16 -17.46 4.40
N SER A 587 17.19 -16.63 5.43
CA SER A 587 16.83 -17.09 6.79
C SER A 587 15.36 -17.48 6.87
N GLU A 588 14.91 -18.13 7.95
CA GLU A 588 13.50 -18.47 8.15
C GLU A 588 12.60 -17.21 8.06
N LEU A 589 12.92 -16.18 8.85
CA LEU A 589 12.20 -14.90 8.79
C LEU A 589 12.35 -14.20 7.44
N GLY A 590 13.52 -14.34 6.79
CA GLY A 590 13.76 -13.80 5.44
C GLY A 590 12.88 -14.47 4.37
N LYS A 591 12.63 -15.77 4.50
CA LYS A 591 11.72 -16.51 3.61
C LYS A 591 10.27 -16.07 3.85
N GLU A 592 9.85 -15.95 5.10
CA GLU A 592 8.52 -15.44 5.45
C GLU A 592 8.31 -14.01 4.93
N ALA A 593 9.30 -13.14 5.08
CA ALA A 593 9.25 -11.77 4.56
C ALA A 593 9.11 -11.75 3.03
N LYS A 594 9.92 -12.54 2.32
CA LYS A 594 9.84 -12.68 0.86
C LYS A 594 8.46 -13.20 0.40
N ASP A 595 7.95 -14.24 1.05
CA ASP A 595 6.66 -14.85 0.68
C ASP A 595 5.49 -13.88 0.99
N LEU A 596 5.56 -13.14 2.10
CA LEU A 596 4.58 -12.09 2.45
C LEU A 596 4.63 -10.92 1.47
N SER A 597 5.82 -10.41 1.12
CA SER A 597 5.99 -9.38 0.07
C SER A 597 5.29 -9.78 -1.22
N LYS A 598 5.49 -11.03 -1.67
CA LYS A 598 4.87 -11.54 -2.89
C LYS A 598 3.35 -11.55 -2.80
N ALA A 599 2.81 -12.07 -1.70
CA ALA A 599 1.36 -12.16 -1.49
C ALA A 599 0.71 -10.77 -1.45
N LEU A 600 1.37 -9.79 -0.82
CA LEU A 600 0.93 -8.41 -0.76
C LEU A 600 0.94 -7.73 -2.13
N LEU A 601 2.03 -7.87 -2.90
CA LEU A 601 2.12 -7.34 -4.27
C LEU A 601 1.06 -7.94 -5.20
N ASP A 602 0.74 -9.22 -5.04
CA ASP A 602 -0.31 -9.87 -5.83
C ASP A 602 -1.71 -9.39 -5.46
N ALA A 603 -1.99 -9.20 -4.16
CA ALA A 603 -3.26 -8.62 -3.70
C ALA A 603 -3.40 -7.16 -4.15
N ALA A 604 -2.35 -6.35 -3.99
CA ALA A 604 -2.33 -4.92 -4.33
C ALA A 604 -2.64 -4.66 -5.81
N TRP A 605 -2.20 -5.54 -6.72
CA TRP A 605 -2.44 -5.36 -8.15
C TRP A 605 -3.93 -5.32 -8.49
N GLY A 606 -4.78 -5.99 -7.71
CA GLY A 606 -6.24 -5.96 -7.88
C GLY A 606 -6.86 -4.58 -7.63
N TYR A 607 -6.11 -3.64 -7.06
CA TYR A 607 -6.53 -2.27 -6.77
C TYR A 607 -5.99 -1.25 -7.79
N ASN A 608 -5.35 -1.71 -8.88
CA ASN A 608 -4.97 -0.82 -9.98
C ASN A 608 -6.22 -0.44 -10.79
N ASP A 609 -6.61 0.83 -10.75
CA ASP A 609 -7.83 1.34 -11.41
C ASP A 609 -7.59 1.91 -12.82
N GLY A 610 -6.35 1.84 -13.30
CA GLY A 610 -5.94 2.43 -14.57
C GLY A 610 -5.15 3.73 -14.42
N ILE A 611 -5.28 4.44 -13.29
CA ILE A 611 -4.54 5.64 -12.93
C ILE A 611 -3.45 5.30 -11.89
N GLY A 612 -3.76 4.41 -10.96
CA GLY A 612 -2.81 3.92 -9.96
C GLY A 612 -3.39 2.81 -9.08
N ILE A 613 -2.60 2.33 -8.13
CA ILE A 613 -3.04 1.40 -7.08
C ILE A 613 -3.56 2.22 -5.90
N THR A 614 -4.85 2.16 -5.64
CA THR A 614 -5.47 2.95 -4.59
C THR A 614 -6.67 2.25 -3.98
N THR A 615 -7.02 2.65 -2.76
CA THR A 615 -8.19 2.15 -2.05
C THR A 615 -9.05 3.33 -1.62
N LYS A 616 -10.31 3.03 -1.28
CA LYS A 616 -11.20 4.03 -0.72
C LYS A 616 -10.85 4.24 0.76
N GLU A 617 -10.69 5.48 1.17
CA GLU A 617 -10.40 5.88 2.55
C GLU A 617 -11.49 6.78 3.12
N ALA A 618 -11.86 6.54 4.37
CA ALA A 618 -12.78 7.39 5.13
C ALA A 618 -11.98 8.52 5.79
N ARG A 619 -12.44 9.77 5.62
CA ARG A 619 -11.82 10.98 6.15
C ARG A 619 -12.63 11.56 7.30
N GLU A 620 -12.57 10.87 8.44
CA GLU A 620 -13.28 11.31 9.65
C GLU A 620 -12.83 12.70 10.11
N ASP A 621 -11.61 13.11 9.76
CA ASP A 621 -10.99 14.40 10.05
C ASP A 621 -11.57 15.57 9.24
N TYR A 622 -12.29 15.33 8.14
CA TYR A 622 -12.73 16.39 7.23
C TYR A 622 -13.85 17.30 7.76
N TYR A 623 -14.32 17.07 8.99
CA TYR A 623 -15.13 18.06 9.70
C TYR A 623 -14.35 19.36 9.93
N ARG A 624 -13.02 19.28 9.99
CA ARG A 624 -12.09 20.40 10.24
C ARG A 624 -12.02 21.42 9.10
N TYR A 625 -12.49 21.08 7.88
CA TYR A 625 -12.74 22.09 6.83
C TYR A 625 -13.70 23.21 7.29
N PHE A 626 -14.59 22.89 8.23
CA PHE A 626 -15.69 23.75 8.69
C PHE A 626 -15.51 24.22 10.14
N THR A 627 -14.61 23.61 10.91
CA THR A 627 -14.34 23.98 12.31
C THR A 627 -13.63 25.32 12.37
N LYS A 628 -14.08 26.21 13.27
CA LYS A 628 -13.39 27.48 13.55
C LYS A 628 -12.27 27.23 14.55
N GLU A 629 -11.07 26.99 14.04
CA GLU A 629 -9.87 26.69 14.83
C GLU A 629 -8.58 27.33 14.28
N VAL A 630 -8.64 28.04 13.15
CA VAL A 630 -7.51 28.82 12.63
C VAL A 630 -7.34 30.10 13.45
N TYR A 631 -6.38 30.11 14.38
CA TYR A 631 -6.14 31.26 15.26
C TYR A 631 -5.60 32.48 14.52
N ILE A 632 -6.15 33.65 14.84
CA ILE A 632 -5.70 34.97 14.40
C ILE A 632 -5.65 35.91 15.63
N PRO A 633 -4.49 36.51 15.96
CA PRO A 633 -4.33 37.37 17.14
C PRO A 633 -5.23 38.61 17.13
N SER A 634 -5.64 39.07 18.31
CA SER A 634 -6.42 40.31 18.46
C SER A 634 -5.70 41.51 17.85
N GLY A 635 -6.44 42.32 17.08
CA GLY A 635 -5.91 43.50 16.38
C GLY A 635 -5.13 43.18 15.10
N TRP A 636 -5.05 41.90 14.71
CA TRP A 636 -4.50 41.49 13.42
C TRP A 636 -5.63 41.39 12.37
N SER A 637 -5.45 42.00 11.21
CA SER A 637 -6.33 41.87 10.05
C SER A 637 -5.51 42.04 8.78
N GLY A 638 -5.68 41.13 7.81
CA GLY A 638 -4.86 41.11 6.60
C GLY A 638 -5.55 40.44 5.42
N LYS A 639 -5.02 40.67 4.20
CA LYS A 639 -5.54 40.04 2.97
C LYS A 639 -4.77 38.76 2.64
N THR A 640 -5.46 37.68 2.33
CA THR A 640 -4.84 36.45 1.79
C THR A 640 -4.45 36.65 0.32
N GLY A 641 -3.73 35.68 -0.26
CA GLY A 641 -3.48 35.64 -1.70
C GLY A 641 -4.76 35.51 -2.55
N GLN A 642 -5.80 34.88 -2.01
CA GLN A 642 -7.11 34.73 -2.67
C GLN A 642 -7.99 35.99 -2.56
N GLY A 643 -7.49 37.03 -1.88
CA GLY A 643 -8.09 38.37 -1.83
C GLY A 643 -9.09 38.60 -0.70
N ASN A 644 -9.48 37.56 0.05
CA ASN A 644 -10.32 37.70 1.24
C ASN A 644 -9.54 38.28 2.43
N THR A 645 -10.25 38.90 3.37
CA THR A 645 -9.68 39.44 4.61
C THR A 645 -9.84 38.42 5.73
N ILE A 646 -8.77 38.18 6.49
CA ILE A 646 -8.76 37.31 7.67
C ILE A 646 -8.47 38.15 8.93
N PRO A 647 -9.14 37.88 10.08
CA PRO A 647 -9.98 36.69 10.36
C PRO A 647 -11.37 36.70 9.71
N GLY A 648 -11.79 37.83 9.14
CA GLY A 648 -13.12 37.98 8.53
C GLY A 648 -14.21 38.27 9.56
N THR A 649 -15.47 38.39 9.12
CA THR A 649 -16.59 38.81 9.97
C THR A 649 -17.28 37.66 10.71
N ASP A 650 -17.06 36.41 10.29
CA ASP A 650 -17.67 35.22 10.91
C ASP A 650 -16.71 34.51 11.89
N ALA A 651 -15.67 35.19 12.37
CA ALA A 651 -14.73 34.60 13.32
C ALA A 651 -15.33 34.48 14.73
N THR A 652 -14.90 33.48 15.50
CA THR A 652 -15.31 33.28 16.90
C THR A 652 -14.17 33.62 17.86
N PRO A 653 -14.41 34.11 19.09
CA PRO A 653 -13.35 34.33 20.07
C PRO A 653 -12.49 33.08 20.29
N SER A 654 -11.18 33.28 20.50
CA SER A 654 -10.27 32.18 20.83
C SER A 654 -10.55 31.59 22.22
N ASP A 655 -10.16 30.34 22.46
CA ASP A 655 -10.28 29.69 23.77
C ASP A 655 -9.24 30.26 24.75
N PRO A 656 -9.65 30.94 25.84
CA PRO A 656 -8.71 31.53 26.80
C PRO A 656 -7.79 30.50 27.47
N SER A 657 -8.20 29.22 27.54
CA SER A 657 -7.39 28.15 28.13
C SER A 657 -6.14 27.80 27.31
N LYS A 658 -6.13 28.13 26.01
CA LYS A 658 -4.97 28.00 25.13
C LYS A 658 -3.97 29.16 25.28
N GLY A 659 -4.27 30.16 26.10
CA GLY A 659 -3.33 31.21 26.50
C GLY A 659 -3.16 32.37 25.52
N GLY A 660 -3.98 32.43 24.45
CA GLY A 660 -4.03 33.54 23.50
C GLY A 660 -5.23 34.46 23.69
N ASN A 661 -5.22 35.57 22.96
CA ASN A 661 -6.35 36.50 22.87
C ASN A 661 -6.51 36.93 21.41
N GLY A 662 -7.50 36.35 20.74
CA GLY A 662 -7.78 36.58 19.33
C GLY A 662 -9.09 35.93 18.91
N THR A 663 -9.11 35.43 17.68
CA THR A 663 -10.27 34.78 17.09
C THR A 663 -9.88 33.53 16.30
N TYR A 664 -10.82 32.62 16.12
CA TYR A 664 -10.72 31.50 15.19
C TYR A 664 -11.56 31.73 13.94
N SER A 665 -10.94 31.58 12.78
CA SER A 665 -11.61 31.38 11.49
C SER A 665 -11.66 29.88 11.17
N SER A 666 -12.48 29.46 10.21
CA SER A 666 -12.37 28.09 9.70
C SER A 666 -11.32 27.96 8.59
N TYR A 667 -10.88 26.73 8.36
CA TYR A 667 -10.01 26.38 7.24
C TYR A 667 -10.56 26.93 5.90
N SER A 668 -11.86 26.78 5.66
CA SER A 668 -12.51 27.18 4.40
C SER A 668 -12.75 28.70 4.32
N ASP A 669 -12.91 29.39 5.44
CA ASP A 669 -13.02 30.86 5.47
C ASP A 669 -11.73 31.54 5.01
N ILE A 670 -10.57 30.98 5.39
CA ILE A 670 -9.27 31.53 5.01
C ILE A 670 -8.85 31.10 3.60
N ARG A 671 -9.53 30.11 3.00
CA ARG A 671 -9.29 29.56 1.65
C ARG A 671 -10.59 29.52 0.81
N PRO A 672 -11.25 30.66 0.53
CA PRO A 672 -12.58 30.66 -0.10
C PRO A 672 -12.64 29.96 -1.47
N ASN A 673 -11.53 29.85 -2.21
CA ASN A 673 -11.51 29.14 -3.49
C ASN A 673 -11.70 27.62 -3.34
N ILE A 674 -11.51 27.02 -2.15
CA ILE A 674 -11.77 25.58 -1.95
C ILE A 674 -13.25 25.23 -2.21
N THR A 675 -14.14 26.22 -2.06
CA THR A 675 -15.57 26.04 -2.34
C THR A 675 -15.91 25.84 -3.82
N LYS A 676 -14.93 26.10 -4.71
CA LYS A 676 -15.02 25.89 -6.16
C LYS A 676 -14.54 24.50 -6.58
N ASP A 677 -13.99 23.72 -5.66
CA ASP A 677 -13.53 22.36 -5.93
C ASP A 677 -14.71 21.46 -6.35
N PRO A 678 -14.55 20.59 -7.38
CA PRO A 678 -15.61 19.69 -7.82
C PRO A 678 -16.20 18.81 -6.71
N GLN A 679 -15.38 18.41 -5.72
CA GLN A 679 -15.79 17.55 -4.60
C GLN A 679 -16.32 18.33 -3.39
N TRP A 680 -16.28 19.67 -3.42
CA TRP A 680 -16.73 20.48 -2.29
C TRP A 680 -18.21 20.26 -1.96
N SER A 681 -19.05 20.17 -2.99
CA SER A 681 -20.50 19.98 -2.81
C SER A 681 -20.82 18.66 -2.07
N TYR A 682 -20.12 17.58 -2.42
CA TYR A 682 -20.21 16.29 -1.74
C TYR A 682 -19.76 16.38 -0.29
N LEU A 683 -18.59 16.98 -0.02
CA LEU A 683 -18.08 17.12 1.34
C LEU A 683 -19.03 17.96 2.22
N LYS A 684 -19.54 19.08 1.69
CA LYS A 684 -20.47 19.96 2.40
C LYS A 684 -21.80 19.27 2.70
N ASP A 685 -22.33 18.49 1.76
CA ASP A 685 -23.54 17.70 1.97
C ASP A 685 -23.33 16.63 3.05
N LYS A 686 -22.22 15.87 2.97
CA LYS A 686 -21.84 14.91 4.01
C LYS A 686 -21.75 15.56 5.37
N TYR A 687 -21.03 16.68 5.50
CA TYR A 687 -20.91 17.41 6.76
C TYR A 687 -22.29 17.82 7.31
N THR A 688 -23.16 18.34 6.45
CA THR A 688 -24.50 18.79 6.87
C THR A 688 -25.42 17.65 7.30
N THR A 689 -25.31 16.48 6.64
CA THR A 689 -26.26 15.37 6.82
C THR A 689 -25.79 14.30 7.81
N SER A 690 -24.48 14.23 8.08
CA SER A 690 -23.85 13.15 8.85
C SER A 690 -23.01 13.64 10.04
N TRP A 691 -22.34 14.81 9.97
CA TRP A 691 -21.54 15.30 11.10
C TRP A 691 -22.42 15.85 12.22
N ASN A 692 -22.32 15.22 13.39
CA ASN A 692 -23.01 15.64 14.60
C ASN A 692 -22.08 16.51 15.46
N LYS A 693 -22.40 17.81 15.53
CA LYS A 693 -21.60 18.80 16.25
C LYS A 693 -21.56 18.57 17.77
N GLN A 694 -22.57 17.90 18.34
CA GLN A 694 -22.63 17.61 19.78
C GLN A 694 -21.77 16.40 20.14
N THR A 695 -21.87 15.31 19.38
CA THR A 695 -21.14 14.06 19.67
C THR A 695 -19.74 14.04 19.06
N LYS A 696 -19.45 14.95 18.11
CA LYS A 696 -18.24 15.00 17.30
C LYS A 696 -18.00 13.70 16.53
N LYS A 697 -19.07 13.16 15.93
CA LYS A 697 -19.05 11.91 15.15
C LYS A 697 -19.85 12.06 13.86
N TRP A 698 -19.55 11.20 12.90
CA TRP A 698 -20.28 11.06 11.65
C TRP A 698 -21.39 10.01 11.79
N ASP A 699 -22.60 10.43 12.16
CA ASP A 699 -23.72 9.53 12.50
C ASP A 699 -24.24 8.72 11.28
N LYS A 700 -23.95 9.17 10.05
CA LYS A 700 -24.33 8.51 8.80
C LYS A 700 -23.13 8.24 7.89
N GLY A 701 -21.99 7.92 8.51
CA GLY A 701 -20.72 7.65 7.83
C GLY A 701 -19.95 8.91 7.47
N ALA A 702 -18.62 8.82 7.56
CA ALA A 702 -17.68 9.86 7.18
C ALA A 702 -17.63 10.06 5.66
N PRO A 703 -17.10 11.19 5.16
CA PRO A 703 -16.83 11.34 3.74
C PRO A 703 -15.72 10.38 3.31
N GLU A 704 -15.93 9.70 2.19
CA GLU A 704 -14.98 8.75 1.61
C GLU A 704 -14.42 9.30 0.30
N PHE A 705 -13.12 9.06 0.08
CA PHE A 705 -12.38 9.47 -1.11
C PHE A 705 -11.48 8.33 -1.60
N THR A 706 -11.06 8.42 -2.85
CA THR A 706 -10.05 7.54 -3.45
C THR A 706 -8.99 8.47 -4.02
N TYR A 707 -7.78 8.42 -3.46
CA TYR A 707 -6.72 9.37 -3.77
C TYR A 707 -5.58 8.72 -4.55
N HIS A 708 -5.06 9.47 -5.50
CA HIS A 708 -3.88 9.14 -6.31
C HIS A 708 -2.71 10.03 -5.88
N ARG A 709 -2.21 9.78 -4.67
CA ARG A 709 -1.04 10.48 -4.13
C ARG A 709 0.22 10.06 -4.87
N PHE A 710 0.98 11.03 -5.36
CA PHE A 710 2.17 10.76 -6.19
C PHE A 710 3.18 9.87 -5.47
N TRP A 711 3.54 10.21 -4.22
CA TRP A 711 4.49 9.43 -3.43
C TRP A 711 4.02 7.98 -3.22
N SER A 712 2.72 7.77 -2.97
CA SER A 712 2.15 6.43 -2.72
C SER A 712 2.25 5.55 -3.95
N GLN A 713 2.00 6.12 -5.13
CA GLN A 713 2.11 5.39 -6.40
C GLN A 713 3.56 5.07 -6.75
N VAL A 714 4.49 5.98 -6.47
CA VAL A 714 5.93 5.67 -6.60
C VAL A 714 6.34 4.58 -5.61
N ASP A 715 5.88 4.62 -4.36
CA ASP A 715 6.16 3.58 -3.38
C ASP A 715 5.69 2.19 -3.87
N MET A 716 4.50 2.12 -4.47
CA MET A 716 4.00 0.89 -5.09
C MET A 716 4.79 0.46 -6.33
N ALA A 717 5.08 1.39 -7.26
CA ALA A 717 5.84 1.10 -8.47
C ALA A 717 7.24 0.56 -8.13
N THR A 718 7.94 1.25 -7.24
CA THR A 718 9.28 0.86 -6.76
C THR A 718 9.23 -0.46 -5.99
N ALA A 719 8.16 -0.79 -5.27
CA ALA A 719 8.02 -2.09 -4.61
C ALA A 719 8.02 -3.27 -5.60
N TYR A 720 7.34 -3.14 -6.74
CA TYR A 720 7.40 -4.16 -7.80
C TYR A 720 8.79 -4.26 -8.42
N ALA A 721 9.41 -3.13 -8.75
CA ALA A 721 10.76 -3.06 -9.30
C ALA A 721 11.79 -3.71 -8.37
N GLU A 722 11.77 -3.38 -7.08
CA GLU A 722 12.74 -3.89 -6.12
C GLU A 722 12.55 -5.36 -5.81
N TYR A 723 11.31 -5.84 -5.73
CA TYR A 723 11.04 -7.28 -5.60
C TYR A 723 11.60 -8.04 -6.81
N ASP A 724 11.37 -7.52 -8.02
CA ASP A 724 11.91 -8.12 -9.24
C ASP A 724 13.45 -8.16 -9.22
N ARG A 725 14.09 -7.01 -9.01
CA ARG A 725 15.55 -6.87 -9.02
C ARG A 725 16.24 -7.74 -7.98
N LEU A 726 15.69 -7.83 -6.76
CA LEU A 726 16.36 -8.44 -5.62
C LEU A 726 15.96 -9.90 -5.36
N ILE A 727 14.74 -10.30 -5.70
CA ILE A 727 14.22 -11.64 -5.42
C ILE A 727 14.16 -12.49 -6.69
N ASN A 728 13.59 -11.97 -7.78
CA ASN A 728 13.54 -12.69 -9.05
C ASN A 728 14.93 -12.73 -9.72
N GLY A 729 15.74 -11.68 -9.52
CA GLY A 729 17.09 -11.58 -10.07
C GLY A 729 17.11 -11.33 -11.58
N SER A 730 16.02 -10.80 -12.14
CA SER A 730 15.93 -10.39 -13.53
C SER A 730 16.79 -9.16 -13.76
N GLY A 731 17.65 -9.19 -14.79
CA GLY A 731 18.28 -7.98 -15.31
C GLY A 731 17.27 -7.13 -16.13
N PRO A 732 17.69 -5.95 -16.63
CA PRO A 732 16.85 -5.10 -17.45
C PRO A 732 16.33 -5.86 -18.66
N THR A 733 15.01 -6.00 -18.75
CA THR A 733 14.32 -6.57 -19.90
C THR A 733 13.13 -5.69 -20.22
N GLU A 734 13.11 -5.14 -21.43
CA GLU A 734 11.98 -4.37 -21.92
C GLU A 734 10.75 -5.29 -21.98
N PRO A 735 9.65 -4.96 -21.27
CA PRO A 735 8.46 -5.79 -21.29
C PRO A 735 7.86 -5.73 -22.68
N THR A 736 7.52 -6.90 -23.20
CA THR A 736 6.91 -7.05 -24.53
C THR A 736 5.47 -7.53 -24.35
N ALA A 737 4.65 -7.36 -25.39
CA ALA A 737 3.35 -8.00 -25.43
C ALA A 737 3.52 -9.52 -25.19
N PRO A 738 2.55 -10.20 -24.56
CA PRO A 738 2.71 -11.60 -24.20
C PRO A 738 2.93 -12.45 -25.45
N LYS A 739 3.60 -13.59 -25.30
CA LYS A 739 3.64 -14.59 -26.36
C LYS A 739 2.31 -15.33 -26.46
N ALA A 740 2.02 -15.88 -27.64
CA ALA A 740 0.82 -16.68 -27.86
C ALA A 740 0.75 -17.83 -26.82
N PRO A 741 -0.44 -18.11 -26.24
CA PRO A 741 -0.63 -19.23 -25.33
C PRO A 741 -0.14 -20.55 -25.92
N ALA A 742 0.69 -21.27 -25.17
CA ALA A 742 1.24 -22.56 -25.58
C ALA A 742 0.46 -23.72 -24.94
N ASN A 743 0.62 -24.92 -25.50
CA ASN A 743 -0.01 -26.16 -25.01
C ASN A 743 -1.54 -26.06 -24.85
N VAL A 744 -2.20 -25.33 -25.75
CA VAL A 744 -3.66 -25.27 -25.78
C VAL A 744 -4.18 -26.69 -26.05
N LYS A 745 -5.19 -27.10 -25.29
CA LYS A 745 -5.89 -28.39 -25.42
C LYS A 745 -7.39 -28.13 -25.32
N ALA A 746 -8.17 -28.92 -26.06
CA ALA A 746 -9.63 -28.91 -26.00
C ALA A 746 -10.12 -30.33 -25.70
N ASN A 747 -10.79 -30.50 -24.56
CA ASN A 747 -11.34 -31.79 -24.13
C ASN A 747 -12.87 -31.76 -24.27
N ALA A 748 -13.41 -32.64 -25.11
CA ALA A 748 -14.85 -32.76 -25.33
C ALA A 748 -15.56 -33.43 -24.14
N GLY A 749 -16.80 -32.99 -23.86
CA GLY A 749 -17.76 -33.67 -23.00
C GLY A 749 -19.17 -33.55 -23.57
N ASP A 750 -20.18 -34.01 -22.84
CA ASP A 750 -21.58 -33.87 -23.27
C ASP A 750 -22.02 -32.41 -23.24
N ALA A 751 -22.33 -31.84 -24.42
CA ALA A 751 -22.70 -30.45 -24.63
C ALA A 751 -21.68 -29.44 -24.06
N GLN A 752 -20.39 -29.81 -23.99
CA GLN A 752 -19.35 -28.94 -23.46
C GLN A 752 -17.97 -29.22 -24.07
N VAL A 753 -17.10 -28.21 -24.08
CA VAL A 753 -15.67 -28.35 -24.32
C VAL A 753 -14.90 -27.64 -23.21
N THR A 754 -13.94 -28.31 -22.58
CA THR A 754 -13.02 -27.70 -21.61
C THR A 754 -11.68 -27.43 -22.28
N LEU A 755 -11.29 -26.15 -22.34
CA LEU A 755 -10.01 -25.67 -22.85
C LEU A 755 -9.03 -25.44 -21.71
N THR A 756 -7.76 -25.80 -21.93
CA THR A 756 -6.66 -25.53 -20.99
C THR A 756 -5.40 -25.14 -21.76
N TRP A 757 -4.56 -24.28 -21.20
CA TRP A 757 -3.27 -23.89 -21.79
C TRP A 757 -2.22 -23.62 -20.71
N SER A 758 -0.96 -23.48 -21.11
CA SER A 758 0.11 -23.01 -20.23
C SER A 758 0.01 -21.49 -20.05
N LYS A 759 0.17 -21.01 -18.80
CA LYS A 759 0.20 -19.57 -18.52
C LYS A 759 1.30 -18.89 -19.34
N ALA A 760 0.93 -17.93 -20.18
CA ALA A 760 1.85 -17.13 -20.97
C ALA A 760 2.55 -16.10 -20.06
N THR A 761 3.88 -15.98 -20.19
CA THR A 761 4.66 -15.00 -19.44
C THR A 761 4.21 -13.58 -19.78
N GLY A 762 3.99 -12.75 -18.75
CA GLY A 762 3.58 -11.35 -18.90
C GLY A 762 2.10 -11.14 -19.28
N ALA A 763 1.26 -12.19 -19.29
CA ALA A 763 -0.16 -12.09 -19.64
C ALA A 763 -1.04 -11.77 -18.41
N ASP A 764 -1.89 -10.75 -18.54
CA ASP A 764 -2.88 -10.36 -17.52
C ASP A 764 -4.22 -11.09 -17.74
N SER A 765 -4.58 -11.36 -19.00
CA SER A 765 -5.80 -12.06 -19.38
C SER A 765 -5.63 -12.83 -20.69
N TYR A 766 -6.63 -13.65 -21.01
CA TYR A 766 -6.72 -14.43 -22.25
C TYR A 766 -8.07 -14.22 -22.91
N THR A 767 -8.07 -14.05 -24.22
CA THR A 767 -9.29 -14.04 -25.03
C THR A 767 -9.41 -15.38 -25.75
N VAL A 768 -10.47 -16.12 -25.48
CA VAL A 768 -10.78 -17.40 -26.12
C VAL A 768 -11.72 -17.17 -27.29
N LYS A 769 -11.38 -17.70 -28.46
CA LYS A 769 -12.15 -17.55 -29.69
C LYS A 769 -12.49 -18.92 -30.27
N ARG A 770 -13.66 -19.02 -30.91
CA ARG A 770 -14.24 -20.25 -31.44
C ARG A 770 -14.73 -20.08 -32.88
N SER A 771 -14.59 -21.13 -33.68
CA SER A 771 -15.13 -21.28 -35.03
C SER A 771 -15.71 -22.68 -35.24
N THR A 772 -16.65 -22.84 -36.17
CA THR A 772 -17.09 -24.17 -36.68
C THR A 772 -16.33 -24.59 -37.94
N THR A 773 -15.43 -23.73 -38.44
CA THR A 773 -14.60 -23.94 -39.63
C THR A 773 -13.13 -23.85 -39.23
N SER A 774 -12.33 -24.85 -39.58
CA SER A 774 -10.88 -24.84 -39.33
C SER A 774 -10.22 -23.65 -40.02
N GLY A 775 -9.35 -22.94 -39.32
CA GLY A 775 -8.70 -21.71 -39.77
C GLY A 775 -9.55 -20.45 -39.60
N GLY A 776 -10.77 -20.56 -39.05
CA GLY A 776 -11.67 -19.43 -38.81
C GLY A 776 -12.65 -19.14 -39.96
N PRO A 777 -13.31 -17.97 -39.95
CA PRO A 777 -13.15 -16.86 -39.00
C PRO A 777 -13.62 -17.23 -37.57
N TYR A 778 -12.87 -16.79 -36.56
CA TYR A 778 -13.20 -17.05 -35.15
C TYR A 778 -14.03 -15.92 -34.54
N THR A 779 -14.86 -16.29 -33.57
CA THR A 779 -15.66 -15.37 -32.74
C THR A 779 -15.22 -15.48 -31.28
N THR A 780 -15.10 -14.36 -30.59
CA THR A 780 -14.77 -14.37 -29.15
C THR A 780 -15.90 -15.01 -28.36
N VAL A 781 -15.58 -15.99 -27.52
CA VAL A 781 -16.53 -16.68 -26.63
C VAL A 781 -16.30 -16.36 -25.15
N ALA A 782 -15.09 -15.94 -24.77
CA ALA A 782 -14.80 -15.50 -23.41
C ALA A 782 -13.51 -14.67 -23.32
N THR A 783 -13.40 -13.88 -22.25
CA THR A 783 -12.15 -13.32 -21.73
C THR A 783 -11.97 -13.81 -20.30
N VAL A 784 -10.83 -14.42 -19.98
CA VAL A 784 -10.56 -15.07 -18.68
C VAL A 784 -9.17 -14.72 -18.16
N THR A 785 -8.96 -14.76 -16.85
CA THR A 785 -7.63 -14.56 -16.22
C THR A 785 -6.92 -15.88 -15.95
N ASP A 786 -7.69 -16.96 -15.74
CA ASP A 786 -7.16 -18.31 -15.55
C ASP A 786 -6.74 -18.94 -16.88
N SER A 787 -5.83 -19.92 -16.82
CA SER A 787 -5.35 -20.65 -18.01
C SER A 787 -6.27 -21.83 -18.40
N THR A 788 -7.57 -21.66 -18.19
CA THR A 788 -8.63 -22.65 -18.47
C THR A 788 -9.96 -21.96 -18.78
N TYR A 789 -10.78 -22.57 -19.62
CA TYR A 789 -12.13 -22.11 -19.93
C TYR A 789 -13.05 -23.29 -20.28
N LYS A 790 -14.30 -23.26 -19.81
CA LYS A 790 -15.31 -24.28 -20.11
C LYS A 790 -16.40 -23.69 -21.01
N ASP A 791 -16.39 -24.05 -22.28
CA ASP A 791 -17.43 -23.66 -23.24
C ASP A 791 -18.64 -24.60 -23.12
N THR A 792 -19.80 -24.04 -22.80
CA THR A 792 -21.10 -24.74 -22.72
C THR A 792 -22.07 -24.32 -23.83
N GLY A 793 -21.66 -23.40 -24.71
CA GLY A 793 -22.45 -22.94 -25.84
C GLY A 793 -22.24 -23.78 -27.10
N VAL A 794 -21.94 -25.07 -26.95
CA VAL A 794 -21.59 -26.00 -28.04
C VAL A 794 -22.63 -27.10 -28.18
N VAL A 795 -22.82 -27.58 -29.41
CA VAL A 795 -23.76 -28.66 -29.72
C VAL A 795 -22.99 -29.96 -29.97
N ASN A 796 -23.52 -31.07 -29.45
CA ASN A 796 -22.98 -32.39 -29.73
C ASN A 796 -22.96 -32.68 -31.23
N GLU A 797 -22.01 -33.51 -31.63
CA GLU A 797 -21.72 -33.86 -33.02
C GLU A 797 -21.22 -32.73 -33.92
N THR A 798 -21.02 -31.52 -33.38
CA THR A 798 -20.42 -30.40 -34.11
C THR A 798 -18.95 -30.26 -33.72
N THR A 799 -18.04 -30.29 -34.70
CA THR A 799 -16.62 -30.00 -34.44
C THR A 799 -16.44 -28.49 -34.28
N TYR A 800 -15.83 -28.07 -33.18
CA TYR A 800 -15.46 -26.69 -32.92
C TYR A 800 -13.94 -26.55 -32.90
N TYR A 801 -13.47 -25.43 -33.42
CA TYR A 801 -12.08 -25.04 -33.49
C TYR A 801 -11.85 -23.83 -32.58
N TYR A 802 -10.78 -23.87 -31.79
CA TYR A 802 -10.49 -22.85 -30.79
C TYR A 802 -9.06 -22.34 -30.92
N VAL A 803 -8.92 -21.05 -30.66
CA VAL A 803 -7.65 -20.38 -30.43
C VAL A 803 -7.78 -19.49 -29.19
N ALA A 804 -6.65 -19.21 -28.54
CA ALA A 804 -6.58 -18.26 -27.45
C ALA A 804 -5.46 -17.24 -27.72
N SER A 805 -5.70 -15.96 -27.42
CA SER A 805 -4.66 -14.93 -27.38
C SER A 805 -4.46 -14.45 -25.95
N ALA A 806 -3.22 -14.13 -25.57
CA ALA A 806 -2.87 -13.53 -24.30
C ALA A 806 -2.79 -12.01 -24.44
N THR A 807 -3.23 -11.27 -23.42
CA THR A 807 -3.24 -9.80 -23.45
C THR A 807 -2.66 -9.25 -22.17
N ASN A 808 -1.89 -8.18 -22.30
CA ASN A 808 -1.52 -7.28 -21.21
C ASN A 808 -1.69 -5.82 -21.66
N SER A 809 -1.34 -4.87 -20.80
CA SER A 809 -1.43 -3.44 -21.08
C SER A 809 -0.55 -2.94 -22.25
N LEU A 810 0.42 -3.74 -22.72
CA LEU A 810 1.31 -3.42 -23.84
C LEU A 810 0.82 -3.98 -25.17
N GLY A 811 -0.10 -4.95 -25.16
CA GLY A 811 -0.70 -5.47 -26.37
C GLY A 811 -1.29 -6.87 -26.23
N THR A 812 -1.84 -7.36 -27.34
CA THR A 812 -2.36 -8.71 -27.45
C THR A 812 -1.42 -9.55 -28.30
N SER A 813 -1.13 -10.76 -27.85
CA SER A 813 -0.36 -11.75 -28.59
C SER A 813 -1.06 -12.16 -29.89
N PRO A 814 -0.35 -12.78 -30.85
CA PRO A 814 -0.99 -13.63 -31.85
C PRO A 814 -1.86 -14.71 -31.20
N ASP A 815 -2.80 -15.25 -31.96
CA ASP A 815 -3.57 -16.43 -31.55
C ASP A 815 -2.66 -17.65 -31.38
N SER A 816 -3.02 -18.53 -30.43
CA SER A 816 -2.38 -19.82 -30.22
C SER A 816 -2.48 -20.73 -31.45
N ALA A 817 -1.79 -21.87 -31.41
CA ALA A 817 -2.12 -22.97 -32.30
C ALA A 817 -3.61 -23.35 -32.15
N GLU A 818 -4.28 -23.59 -33.28
CA GLU A 818 -5.66 -24.05 -33.31
C GLU A 818 -5.76 -25.46 -32.70
N VAL A 819 -6.75 -25.67 -31.85
CA VAL A 819 -7.17 -26.99 -31.39
C VAL A 819 -8.63 -27.22 -31.74
N SER A 820 -9.04 -28.48 -31.84
CA SER A 820 -10.43 -28.82 -32.09
C SER A 820 -10.97 -29.83 -31.09
N ALA A 821 -12.28 -29.79 -30.88
CA ALA A 821 -13.02 -30.77 -30.11
C ALA A 821 -14.41 -30.96 -30.73
N LYS A 822 -14.90 -32.20 -30.69
CA LYS A 822 -16.25 -32.58 -31.11
C LYS A 822 -16.99 -33.12 -29.88
N PRO A 823 -17.85 -32.32 -29.22
CA PRO A 823 -18.72 -32.79 -28.14
C PRO A 823 -19.57 -33.97 -28.62
N THR A 824 -19.81 -34.93 -27.75
CA THR A 824 -20.62 -36.12 -28.05
C THR A 824 -21.59 -36.35 -26.91
N ALA A 825 -22.82 -36.74 -27.24
CA ALA A 825 -23.83 -37.01 -26.22
C ALA A 825 -23.41 -38.20 -25.38
N ALA A 826 -23.65 -38.14 -24.06
CA ALA A 826 -23.53 -39.33 -23.24
C ALA A 826 -24.51 -40.41 -23.75
N PRO A 827 -24.09 -41.67 -23.93
CA PRO A 827 -24.99 -42.73 -24.36
C PRO A 827 -26.13 -42.91 -23.36
N ILE A 828 -27.37 -42.82 -23.84
CA ILE A 828 -28.56 -43.17 -23.04
C ILE A 828 -28.72 -44.69 -23.13
N PRO A 829 -28.82 -45.43 -22.01
CA PRO A 829 -29.13 -46.87 -22.02
C PRO A 829 -30.42 -47.15 -22.78
N ALA A 830 -30.46 -48.18 -23.61
CA ALA A 830 -31.65 -48.52 -24.39
C ALA A 830 -32.77 -49.06 -23.48
N THR A 831 -34.02 -48.96 -23.95
CA THR A 831 -35.17 -49.52 -23.21
C THR A 831 -34.97 -51.02 -22.97
N GLY A 832 -35.01 -51.46 -21.71
CA GLY A 832 -34.73 -52.85 -21.31
C GLY A 832 -33.30 -53.15 -20.86
N ASP A 833 -32.36 -52.21 -21.01
CA ASP A 833 -31.00 -52.35 -20.51
C ASP A 833 -30.91 -52.21 -18.99
N VAL A 834 -31.83 -51.48 -18.36
CA VAL A 834 -31.91 -51.37 -16.90
C VAL A 834 -33.33 -51.69 -16.48
N ILE A 835 -33.48 -52.72 -15.65
CA ILE A 835 -34.80 -53.27 -15.29
C ILE A 835 -35.03 -53.24 -13.78
N ALA A 836 -36.30 -53.21 -13.39
CA ALA A 836 -36.71 -53.38 -12.00
C ALA A 836 -37.13 -54.83 -11.77
N GLN A 837 -36.67 -55.41 -10.67
CA GLN A 837 -37.21 -56.65 -10.12
C GLN A 837 -37.95 -56.34 -8.82
N TYR A 838 -39.06 -57.03 -8.59
CA TYR A 838 -39.92 -56.87 -7.42
C TYR A 838 -40.11 -58.21 -6.71
N ARG A 839 -40.22 -58.13 -5.38
CA ARG A 839 -40.89 -59.13 -4.57
C ARG A 839 -41.71 -58.45 -3.49
N VAL A 840 -42.78 -59.10 -3.08
CA VAL A 840 -43.64 -58.63 -2.00
C VAL A 840 -42.99 -58.93 -0.64
N GLY A 841 -42.92 -57.93 0.25
CA GLY A 841 -42.42 -58.08 1.62
C GLY A 841 -43.48 -58.47 2.63
N ASP A 842 -44.75 -58.19 2.31
CA ASP A 842 -45.92 -58.62 3.07
C ASP A 842 -47.07 -59.03 2.12
N THR A 843 -47.53 -60.27 2.24
CA THR A 843 -48.61 -60.81 1.37
C THR A 843 -50.00 -60.43 1.87
N ASN A 844 -50.14 -59.72 2.98
CA ASN A 844 -51.42 -59.28 3.51
C ASN A 844 -51.81 -57.89 2.93
N PRO A 845 -52.77 -57.80 2.00
CA PRO A 845 -53.07 -56.54 1.31
C PRO A 845 -53.89 -55.54 2.15
N GLY A 846 -54.19 -55.84 3.42
CA GLY A 846 -55.10 -55.04 4.26
C GLY A 846 -54.47 -54.50 5.54
N ASP A 847 -53.15 -54.33 5.57
CA ASP A 847 -52.40 -53.87 6.73
C ASP A 847 -52.21 -52.34 6.77
N ASN A 848 -51.43 -51.83 7.71
CA ASN A 848 -51.11 -50.40 7.82
C ASN A 848 -49.73 -50.02 7.23
N GLN A 849 -49.11 -50.91 6.46
CA GLN A 849 -47.77 -50.74 5.92
C GLN A 849 -47.59 -51.42 4.55
N ILE A 850 -47.37 -50.65 3.49
CA ILE A 850 -46.98 -51.24 2.19
C ILE A 850 -45.49 -51.51 2.18
N ARG A 851 -45.08 -52.76 1.88
CA ARG A 851 -43.68 -53.24 2.02
C ARG A 851 -43.10 -53.83 0.73
N PRO A 852 -42.86 -53.03 -0.32
CA PRO A 852 -42.29 -53.52 -1.56
C PRO A 852 -40.77 -53.67 -1.46
N LEU A 853 -40.23 -54.75 -2.03
CA LEU A 853 -38.78 -54.96 -2.13
C LEU A 853 -38.36 -54.93 -3.60
N PHE A 854 -37.31 -54.17 -3.90
CA PHE A 854 -36.79 -54.00 -5.26
C PHE A 854 -35.34 -54.45 -5.41
N ARG A 855 -34.97 -54.78 -6.66
CA ARG A 855 -33.61 -54.74 -7.18
C ARG A 855 -33.64 -54.01 -8.51
N ILE A 856 -32.63 -53.19 -8.78
CA ILE A 856 -32.41 -52.61 -10.11
C ILE A 856 -31.26 -53.39 -10.73
N VAL A 857 -31.48 -53.93 -11.93
CA VAL A 857 -30.51 -54.79 -12.64
C VAL A 857 -30.09 -54.08 -13.92
N ASN A 858 -28.78 -53.92 -14.11
CA ASN A 858 -28.23 -53.39 -15.35
C ASN A 858 -27.87 -54.56 -16.29
N LYS A 859 -28.75 -54.84 -17.25
CA LYS A 859 -28.53 -55.79 -18.35
C LYS A 859 -27.78 -55.16 -19.54
N GLY A 860 -27.53 -53.86 -19.51
CA GLY A 860 -26.81 -53.11 -20.54
C GLY A 860 -25.30 -53.36 -20.54
N LYS A 861 -24.60 -52.63 -21.42
CA LYS A 861 -23.14 -52.75 -21.60
C LYS A 861 -22.31 -51.69 -20.88
N GLU A 862 -22.95 -50.62 -20.43
CA GLU A 862 -22.30 -49.47 -19.79
C GLU A 862 -22.73 -49.36 -18.33
N ALA A 863 -21.86 -48.78 -17.49
CA ALA A 863 -22.21 -48.49 -16.10
C ALA A 863 -23.24 -47.35 -16.01
N VAL A 864 -24.16 -47.43 -15.05
CA VAL A 864 -25.24 -46.45 -14.85
C VAL A 864 -25.05 -45.78 -13.49
N ASP A 865 -24.87 -44.46 -13.46
CA ASP A 865 -24.81 -43.70 -12.20
C ASP A 865 -26.19 -43.71 -11.52
N LEU A 866 -26.29 -44.30 -10.32
CA LEU A 866 -27.57 -44.51 -9.64
C LEU A 866 -28.24 -43.20 -9.25
N LYS A 867 -27.48 -42.09 -9.09
CA LYS A 867 -28.06 -40.78 -8.78
C LYS A 867 -29.01 -40.27 -9.88
N ASN A 868 -28.88 -40.80 -11.08
CA ASN A 868 -29.71 -40.47 -12.24
C ASN A 868 -30.92 -41.39 -12.39
N VAL A 869 -31.04 -42.42 -11.54
CA VAL A 869 -32.08 -43.46 -11.61
C VAL A 869 -33.25 -43.14 -10.68
N LYS A 870 -34.47 -43.29 -11.18
CA LYS A 870 -35.71 -43.25 -10.38
C LYS A 870 -36.57 -44.48 -10.65
N LEU A 871 -37.23 -45.01 -9.62
CA LEU A 871 -38.23 -46.07 -9.71
C LEU A 871 -39.57 -45.53 -9.18
N ARG A 872 -40.70 -45.92 -9.80
CA ARG A 872 -42.04 -45.53 -9.31
C ARG A 872 -42.86 -46.75 -8.93
N TYR A 873 -43.48 -46.72 -7.74
CA TYR A 873 -44.43 -47.72 -7.27
C TYR A 873 -45.81 -47.07 -7.14
N TYR A 874 -46.77 -47.51 -7.94
CA TYR A 874 -48.12 -46.95 -8.07
C TYR A 874 -49.12 -47.72 -7.21
N TYR A 875 -49.94 -46.98 -6.47
CA TYR A 875 -50.88 -47.49 -5.48
C TYR A 875 -52.04 -46.51 -5.25
N THR A 876 -53.10 -46.99 -4.61
CA THR A 876 -54.20 -46.18 -4.08
C THR A 876 -53.95 -45.83 -2.62
N VAL A 877 -54.16 -44.57 -2.23
CA VAL A 877 -53.85 -44.11 -0.87
C VAL A 877 -54.90 -44.51 0.17
N ASP A 878 -56.10 -44.94 -0.23
CA ASP A 878 -57.17 -45.45 0.65
C ASP A 878 -57.53 -44.54 1.84
N GLY A 879 -58.06 -43.36 1.54
CA GLY A 879 -58.30 -42.32 2.54
C GLY A 879 -57.06 -41.44 2.68
N ASP A 880 -56.99 -40.42 1.83
CA ASP A 880 -55.83 -39.53 1.64
C ASP A 880 -55.36 -38.90 2.97
N LYS A 881 -54.19 -39.34 3.42
CA LYS A 881 -53.49 -38.89 4.64
C LYS A 881 -52.02 -38.66 4.33
N SER A 882 -51.33 -37.88 5.16
CA SER A 882 -49.88 -37.75 5.08
C SER A 882 -49.20 -39.11 5.32
N GLN A 883 -48.15 -39.39 4.56
CA GLN A 883 -47.46 -40.69 4.51
C GLN A 883 -45.99 -40.54 4.89
N GLU A 884 -45.41 -41.59 5.44
CA GLU A 884 -44.01 -41.68 5.85
C GLU A 884 -43.28 -42.75 5.04
N PHE A 885 -42.07 -42.43 4.60
CA PHE A 885 -41.20 -43.34 3.85
C PHE A 885 -40.08 -43.88 4.75
N HIS A 886 -39.84 -45.18 4.65
CA HIS A 886 -38.76 -45.86 5.34
C HIS A 886 -37.98 -46.75 4.37
N CYS A 887 -36.65 -46.68 4.46
CA CYS A 887 -35.75 -47.64 3.82
C CYS A 887 -35.20 -48.58 4.90
N ASP A 888 -35.86 -49.70 5.12
CA ASP A 888 -35.53 -50.68 6.17
C ASP A 888 -34.15 -51.31 5.93
N TYR A 889 -33.77 -51.51 4.67
CA TYR A 889 -32.45 -52.00 4.28
C TYR A 889 -32.13 -51.68 2.82
N ALA A 890 -30.89 -51.27 2.54
CA ALA A 890 -30.35 -51.23 1.17
C ALA A 890 -28.86 -51.56 1.17
N GLN A 891 -28.41 -52.45 0.27
CA GLN A 891 -26.99 -52.82 0.17
C GLN A 891 -26.10 -51.61 -0.21
N LEU A 892 -26.65 -50.64 -0.94
CA LEU A 892 -26.04 -49.35 -1.29
C LEU A 892 -26.14 -48.28 -0.18
N GLY A 893 -26.63 -48.65 1.02
CA GLY A 893 -26.81 -47.80 2.19
C GLY A 893 -28.18 -47.10 2.21
N SER A 894 -28.96 -47.30 3.26
CA SER A 894 -30.31 -46.72 3.38
C SER A 894 -30.32 -45.18 3.35
N SER A 895 -29.24 -44.51 3.80
CA SER A 895 -29.10 -43.05 3.72
C SER A 895 -28.99 -42.53 2.28
N ASN A 896 -28.68 -43.41 1.33
CA ASN A 896 -28.61 -43.08 -0.09
C ASN A 896 -29.93 -43.36 -0.83
N VAL A 897 -30.97 -43.87 -0.18
CA VAL A 897 -32.29 -44.12 -0.79
C VAL A 897 -33.30 -43.11 -0.26
N GLN A 898 -33.95 -42.40 -1.16
CA GLN A 898 -34.96 -41.38 -0.83
C GLN A 898 -36.30 -41.75 -1.46
N GLY A 899 -37.38 -41.55 -0.70
CA GLY A 899 -38.75 -41.75 -1.16
C GLY A 899 -39.52 -40.43 -1.18
N ARG A 900 -40.24 -40.17 -2.28
CA ARG A 900 -41.15 -39.04 -2.41
C ARG A 900 -42.52 -39.51 -2.86
N PHE A 901 -43.55 -39.23 -2.07
CA PHE A 901 -44.93 -39.49 -2.44
C PHE A 901 -45.43 -38.44 -3.42
N VAL A 902 -46.02 -38.86 -4.54
CA VAL A 902 -46.55 -37.98 -5.58
C VAL A 902 -48.00 -38.38 -5.87
N LYS A 903 -48.92 -37.43 -5.69
CA LYS A 903 -50.32 -37.59 -6.08
C LYS A 903 -50.45 -37.43 -7.59
N LEU A 904 -51.24 -38.29 -8.24
CA LEU A 904 -51.52 -38.18 -9.67
C LEU A 904 -52.52 -37.03 -9.93
N ASP A 905 -52.24 -36.24 -10.97
CA ASP A 905 -53.16 -35.16 -11.41
C ASP A 905 -54.55 -35.71 -11.77
N LYS A 906 -54.60 -36.94 -12.27
CA LYS A 906 -55.82 -37.70 -12.51
C LYS A 906 -55.63 -39.14 -12.04
N ALA A 907 -56.44 -39.57 -11.08
CA ALA A 907 -56.46 -40.96 -10.65
C ALA A 907 -56.80 -41.89 -11.82
N VAL A 908 -56.13 -43.03 -11.88
CA VAL A 908 -56.33 -44.09 -12.87
C VAL A 908 -56.69 -45.39 -12.15
N THR A 909 -57.11 -46.42 -12.90
CA THR A 909 -57.46 -47.71 -12.30
C THR A 909 -56.25 -48.29 -11.57
N GLY A 910 -56.37 -48.41 -10.24
CA GLY A 910 -55.35 -48.95 -9.35
C GLY A 910 -54.21 -48.02 -8.97
N ALA A 911 -54.35 -46.71 -9.21
CA ALA A 911 -53.44 -45.72 -8.64
C ALA A 911 -54.05 -44.31 -8.55
N ASP A 912 -53.90 -43.68 -7.39
CA ASP A 912 -54.05 -42.23 -7.22
C ASP A 912 -52.77 -41.56 -6.68
N TYR A 913 -51.79 -42.38 -6.25
CA TYR A 913 -50.45 -41.97 -5.86
C TYR A 913 -49.38 -42.86 -6.51
N TYR A 914 -48.15 -42.36 -6.54
CA TYR A 914 -46.98 -43.21 -6.62
C TYR A 914 -45.89 -42.78 -5.63
N LEU A 915 -45.13 -43.76 -5.14
CA LEU A 915 -43.89 -43.55 -4.42
C LEU A 915 -42.73 -43.51 -5.43
N GLU A 916 -42.08 -42.36 -5.55
CA GLU A 916 -40.85 -42.20 -6.32
C GLU A 916 -39.65 -42.51 -5.44
N ILE A 917 -38.85 -43.49 -5.86
CA ILE A 917 -37.62 -43.91 -5.20
C ILE A 917 -36.45 -43.39 -6.01
N SER A 918 -35.55 -42.65 -5.36
CA SER A 918 -34.36 -42.04 -5.98
C SER A 918 -33.12 -42.25 -5.13
N PHE A 919 -31.94 -42.03 -5.72
CA PHE A 919 -30.65 -42.32 -5.07
C PHE A 919 -29.75 -41.09 -4.93
N GLY A 920 -29.05 -40.97 -3.81
CA GLY A 920 -28.04 -39.93 -3.58
C GLY A 920 -26.70 -40.23 -4.25
N ALA A 921 -25.81 -39.24 -4.32
CA ALA A 921 -24.47 -39.39 -4.93
C ALA A 921 -23.61 -40.50 -4.27
N GLY A 922 -23.87 -40.82 -2.99
CA GLY A 922 -23.19 -41.91 -2.27
C GLY A 922 -23.62 -43.32 -2.69
N ALA A 923 -24.67 -43.48 -3.51
CA ALA A 923 -25.11 -44.78 -4.03
C ALA A 923 -24.14 -45.38 -5.06
N GLY A 924 -23.30 -44.56 -5.69
CA GLY A 924 -22.33 -44.99 -6.69
C GLY A 924 -22.93 -45.32 -8.06
N SER A 925 -22.21 -46.09 -8.86
CA SER A 925 -22.64 -46.56 -10.18
C SER A 925 -22.90 -48.06 -10.19
N LEU A 926 -23.91 -48.46 -10.96
CA LEU A 926 -24.27 -49.84 -11.22
C LEU A 926 -23.58 -50.32 -12.50
N ALA A 927 -22.56 -51.15 -12.35
CA ALA A 927 -21.82 -51.71 -13.48
C ALA A 927 -22.69 -52.62 -14.37
N ALA A 928 -22.25 -52.84 -15.62
CA ALA A 928 -22.90 -53.74 -16.55
C ALA A 928 -22.95 -55.18 -15.99
N GLY A 929 -24.12 -55.81 -16.03
CA GLY A 929 -24.37 -57.15 -15.49
C GLY A 929 -24.68 -57.22 -14.00
N GLU A 930 -24.52 -56.12 -13.25
CA GLU A 930 -24.72 -56.07 -11.81
C GLU A 930 -26.16 -55.70 -11.41
N ASN A 931 -26.48 -55.86 -10.12
CA ASN A 931 -27.70 -55.34 -9.52
C ASN A 931 -27.43 -54.62 -8.20
N THR A 932 -28.38 -53.78 -7.77
CA THR A 932 -28.27 -52.95 -6.56
C THR A 932 -28.21 -53.72 -5.24
N GLY A 933 -28.40 -55.05 -5.26
CA GLY A 933 -28.83 -55.79 -4.08
C GLY A 933 -30.24 -55.39 -3.65
N ASP A 934 -30.69 -55.97 -2.54
CA ASP A 934 -32.03 -55.72 -2.00
C ASP A 934 -32.19 -54.26 -1.57
N ILE A 935 -33.29 -53.65 -2.01
CA ILE A 935 -33.80 -52.37 -1.53
C ILE A 935 -35.15 -52.66 -0.88
N GLN A 936 -35.19 -52.63 0.45
CA GLN A 936 -36.37 -52.94 1.26
C GLN A 936 -37.01 -51.64 1.74
N ILE A 937 -38.22 -51.40 1.25
CA ILE A 937 -38.95 -50.17 1.50
C ILE A 937 -40.21 -50.49 2.27
N ARG A 938 -40.59 -49.54 3.11
CA ARG A 938 -41.84 -49.55 3.84
C ARG A 938 -42.45 -48.15 3.83
N MET A 939 -43.75 -48.08 3.63
CA MET A 939 -44.50 -46.83 3.77
C MET A 939 -45.74 -47.03 4.62
N ASN A 940 -46.07 -46.03 5.44
CA ASN A 940 -47.26 -46.02 6.28
C ASN A 940 -47.92 -44.63 6.26
N LYS A 941 -49.22 -44.58 6.57
CA LYS A 941 -49.87 -43.32 6.91
C LYS A 941 -49.40 -42.86 8.28
N THR A 942 -49.31 -41.55 8.46
CA THR A 942 -48.97 -40.91 9.75
C THR A 942 -49.94 -41.26 10.87
N ASP A 943 -51.19 -41.62 10.55
CA ASP A 943 -52.21 -42.05 11.49
C ASP A 943 -52.35 -43.58 11.62
N TRP A 944 -51.50 -44.34 10.93
CA TRP A 944 -51.49 -45.81 10.92
C TRP A 944 -52.80 -46.47 10.46
N SER A 945 -53.66 -45.75 9.73
CA SER A 945 -54.81 -46.35 9.07
C SER A 945 -54.38 -47.29 7.93
N ASN A 946 -55.19 -48.32 7.68
CA ASN A 946 -54.83 -49.38 6.75
C ASN A 946 -54.82 -48.92 5.29
N TYR A 947 -54.02 -49.57 4.47
CA TYR A 947 -54.11 -49.57 3.01
C TYR A 947 -54.92 -50.78 2.53
N ASN A 948 -55.36 -50.73 1.27
CA ASN A 948 -55.87 -51.84 0.50
C ASN A 948 -54.95 -52.05 -0.70
N GLU A 949 -53.97 -52.94 -0.60
CA GLU A 949 -53.05 -53.21 -1.72
C GLU A 949 -53.70 -54.05 -2.83
N SER A 950 -54.92 -54.58 -2.61
CA SER A 950 -55.54 -55.49 -3.57
C SER A 950 -55.98 -54.82 -4.88
N ASP A 951 -56.16 -53.51 -4.87
CA ASP A 951 -56.41 -52.68 -6.05
C ASP A 951 -55.18 -51.89 -6.53
N ASP A 952 -54.01 -52.05 -5.91
CA ASP A 952 -52.79 -51.34 -6.32
C ASP A 952 -52.19 -51.88 -7.62
N PHE A 953 -51.87 -50.98 -8.56
CA PHE A 953 -51.25 -51.34 -9.82
C PHE A 953 -49.93 -52.10 -9.62
N SER A 954 -49.06 -51.59 -8.75
CA SER A 954 -47.72 -52.14 -8.58
C SER A 954 -47.62 -53.34 -7.63
N TYR A 955 -48.72 -53.73 -6.97
CA TYR A 955 -48.77 -54.84 -6.03
C TYR A 955 -49.14 -56.17 -6.71
N ASP A 956 -48.52 -57.27 -6.24
CA ASP A 956 -48.96 -58.64 -6.54
C ASP A 956 -48.48 -59.58 -5.42
N PRO A 957 -49.40 -60.11 -4.60
CA PRO A 957 -49.05 -60.92 -3.43
C PRO A 957 -48.46 -62.28 -3.82
N THR A 958 -48.54 -62.68 -5.09
CA THR A 958 -47.97 -63.94 -5.58
C THR A 958 -46.46 -63.87 -5.82
N LYS A 959 -45.86 -62.66 -5.82
CA LYS A 959 -44.43 -62.46 -6.12
C LYS A 959 -43.57 -62.55 -4.87
N THR A 960 -43.47 -63.73 -4.28
CA THR A 960 -42.66 -63.99 -3.07
C THR A 960 -41.15 -64.12 -3.34
N SER A 961 -40.73 -64.09 -4.61
CA SER A 961 -39.34 -64.09 -5.06
C SER A 961 -39.11 -63.04 -6.14
N TYR A 962 -37.90 -62.48 -6.20
CA TYR A 962 -37.55 -61.44 -7.18
C TYR A 962 -37.86 -61.87 -8.61
N THR A 963 -38.70 -61.09 -9.27
CA THR A 963 -39.12 -61.31 -10.66
C THR A 963 -39.03 -59.98 -11.39
N ASP A 964 -38.64 -60.00 -12.68
CA ASP A 964 -38.67 -58.83 -13.55
C ASP A 964 -40.08 -58.20 -13.50
N TRP A 965 -40.16 -56.93 -13.07
CA TRP A 965 -41.40 -56.28 -12.70
C TRP A 965 -41.68 -55.10 -13.60
N GLY A 966 -42.61 -55.31 -14.54
CA GLY A 966 -43.04 -54.27 -15.46
C GLY A 966 -43.94 -53.21 -14.83
N LYS A 967 -44.48 -53.45 -13.63
CA LYS A 967 -45.41 -52.54 -12.96
C LYS A 967 -44.74 -51.59 -11.97
N ALA A 968 -43.42 -51.45 -12.03
CA ALA A 968 -42.69 -50.39 -11.33
C ALA A 968 -41.68 -49.77 -12.30
N PRO A 969 -42.06 -48.72 -13.05
CA PRO A 969 -41.23 -48.21 -14.13
C PRO A 969 -39.97 -47.53 -13.60
N LEU A 970 -38.89 -47.65 -14.39
CA LEU A 970 -37.60 -47.00 -14.13
C LEU A 970 -37.34 -45.88 -15.11
N TYR A 971 -36.67 -44.85 -14.62
CA TYR A 971 -36.26 -43.67 -15.38
C TYR A 971 -34.77 -43.43 -15.18
N ILE A 972 -34.09 -43.03 -16.24
CA ILE A 972 -32.71 -42.53 -16.20
C ILE A 972 -32.72 -41.12 -16.79
N ASN A 973 -32.26 -40.13 -16.03
CA ASN A 973 -32.35 -38.71 -16.41
C ASN A 973 -33.78 -38.33 -16.85
N ASP A 974 -34.76 -38.75 -16.05
CA ASP A 974 -36.21 -38.54 -16.26
C ASP A 974 -36.80 -39.16 -17.56
N LYS A 975 -36.04 -39.96 -18.31
CA LYS A 975 -36.55 -40.75 -19.44
C LYS A 975 -36.86 -42.18 -19.00
N ARG A 976 -38.08 -42.66 -19.26
CA ARG A 976 -38.51 -44.03 -18.92
C ARG A 976 -37.70 -45.05 -19.73
N VAL A 977 -36.99 -45.93 -19.04
CA VAL A 977 -36.15 -46.99 -19.64
C VAL A 977 -36.70 -48.41 -19.42
N TRP A 978 -37.64 -48.57 -18.48
CA TRP A 978 -38.28 -49.86 -18.20
C TRP A 978 -39.68 -49.70 -17.60
N GLY A 979 -40.51 -50.72 -17.78
CA GLY A 979 -41.83 -50.83 -17.18
C GLY A 979 -42.91 -49.97 -17.84
N LEU A 980 -44.11 -50.06 -17.27
CA LEU A 980 -45.33 -49.39 -17.68
C LEU A 980 -45.85 -48.53 -16.53
N GLU A 981 -46.52 -47.44 -16.88
CA GLU A 981 -47.33 -46.64 -15.96
C GLU A 981 -48.81 -47.08 -16.12
N PRO A 982 -49.62 -47.03 -15.05
CA PRO A 982 -51.03 -47.43 -15.05
C PRO A 982 -51.96 -46.57 -15.93
#